data_AF-A0A817YEH4-F1
#
_entry.id   AF-A0A817YEH4-F1
#
_cell.length_a   1.000
_cell.length_b   1.000
_cell.length_c   1.000
_cell.angle_alpha   90.00
_cell.angle_beta   90.00
_cell.angle_gamma   90.00
#
_symmetry.space_group_name_H-M   'P 1'
#
loop_
_entity.id
_entity.type
_entity.pdbx_description
1 polymer ?
#
loop_
_entity_poly.entity_id
_entity_poly.type
_entity_poly.pdbx_seq_one_letter_code
_entity_poly.pdbx_strand_id
1 'polypeptide(L)'
;MVSVLNKILFVYFLFFTTTTINSNEIPPCNITTNINEQNINIEYEAKTIQDEFIVQFTGYYTTIARTNYLIRVFERNNVSYYEIIKRNNLMQRYPSDFDIVRFNSNEQIINALKKHPLIRAINPHRQIIRHIHYSPIEDDNEIASNKRKLHRSPPNHIRIAESLQAPKLWKMGHRGNGIHVAVFDTGIQDGHPHFPNIAEVTNWTDEKNDHDTIGHGLFVAGVIGSNSECLGIAPEAQLHIFKVFTNNHISYTSWFLDAFNYAIVKKVHVLNLSIGGPDFMDQPFIDKVWDLTSNSIILVSAIGNDGPLYGTLNNPADQMDVIGVGSITIDDAISRFSSRGMTIWELPAGYGRMKPDLVTYGSLVRGSNLVSGCKVLSGTSVASPVVAGAVALLASSVLHRTPNIINPASLKQTLLASAQRIRHANMFEQGHGKLNLLRAFRILNQYVPQASSVLHRTPNIINPASLKQTLLASAQRIRHANMFEQGHGKLNLLRAFRILNQYVPQASLSPSYIDFTECPYFWPYCLQPLYYSAMPIIVNVTILNGMDVVGEVVGQPQWHPQDSYAQYLELSFEFSSKLWPWSGYLAISMTIHRNASEFEGIIQGHVTLTIESPAKNSESLVQRSDLILPIRVRIIPTPIRSHRILWDQYHSIGYPPGYFPRDDLKQKNDPLDWNADHIHTNFRHVYEHLRNAGYFIEVLGKPYTCFDASLYGTLLIVDPEEEFFVEEISKLHNDIINKSLSLIVFADWYNVSVMRRVQFFDENTRQWWLPETGGANLPALNNLLKPLGIAFGDTVLEGNFDLGEHTIYYASGKKNSLNLFRCLNSKFHLFEKEKHNIRKS
;
A
#
# COMPACT_ATOMS: atom_id res chain seq x y z
N MET A 1 -11.80 21.02 -41.71
CA MET A 1 -12.25 19.62 -41.83
C MET A 1 -13.44 19.34 -40.90
N VAL A 2 -14.37 20.30 -40.77
CA VAL A 2 -15.72 20.10 -40.21
C VAL A 2 -16.66 20.90 -41.10
N SER A 3 -17.31 20.17 -42.00
CA SER A 3 -18.40 20.60 -42.89
C SER A 3 -18.99 19.29 -43.38
N VAL A 4 -20.32 19.16 -43.36
CA VAL A 4 -21.06 17.87 -43.38
C VAL A 4 -21.02 17.16 -42.02
N LEU A 5 -21.73 17.75 -41.06
CA LEU A 5 -22.32 16.99 -39.94
C LEU A 5 -23.64 16.42 -40.45
N ASN A 6 -23.65 15.13 -40.81
CA ASN A 6 -24.89 14.38 -41.06
C ASN A 6 -24.63 12.89 -40.80
N LYS A 7 -25.19 12.38 -39.69
CA LYS A 7 -25.38 10.96 -39.34
C LYS A 7 -24.13 10.09 -39.01
N ILE A 8 -23.78 10.09 -37.72
CA ILE A 8 -23.45 8.95 -36.83
C ILE A 8 -22.20 8.07 -37.12
N LEU A 9 -21.44 7.83 -36.04
CA LEU A 9 -20.32 6.90 -35.79
C LEU A 9 -19.05 6.98 -36.69
N PHE A 10 -17.90 7.15 -36.03
CA PHE A 10 -16.58 6.82 -36.56
C PHE A 10 -15.59 6.58 -35.40
N VAL A 11 -14.69 5.60 -35.55
CA VAL A 11 -13.43 5.46 -34.79
C VAL A 11 -12.33 5.16 -35.83
N TYR A 12 -11.10 5.63 -35.60
CA TYR A 12 -10.01 5.62 -36.60
C TYR A 12 -8.72 4.96 -36.05
N PHE A 13 -7.95 4.28 -36.91
CA PHE A 13 -6.77 3.46 -36.59
C PHE A 13 -5.42 4.04 -37.12
N LEU A 14 -4.28 3.64 -36.51
CA LEU A 14 -2.91 3.53 -37.07
C LEU A 14 -2.01 2.67 -36.14
N PHE A 15 -0.88 2.02 -36.53
CA PHE A 15 -0.55 1.20 -37.72
C PHE A 15 0.84 0.48 -37.55
N PHE A 16 1.08 -0.60 -38.32
CA PHE A 16 2.37 -1.17 -38.81
C PHE A 16 3.30 -2.12 -37.98
N THR A 17 3.17 -3.42 -38.35
CA THR A 17 4.22 -4.44 -38.70
C THR A 17 5.21 -5.09 -37.73
N THR A 18 5.48 -6.36 -38.02
CA THR A 18 6.28 -7.36 -37.28
C THR A 18 7.53 -7.83 -38.04
N THR A 19 8.57 -8.24 -37.31
CA THR A 19 9.55 -9.24 -37.77
C THR A 19 9.95 -10.17 -36.61
N THR A 20 10.12 -11.46 -36.88
CA THR A 20 10.50 -12.51 -35.93
C THR A 20 11.93 -13.00 -36.17
N ILE A 21 12.66 -13.38 -35.12
CA ILE A 21 13.95 -14.07 -35.21
C ILE A 21 13.98 -15.22 -34.18
N ASN A 22 14.45 -16.40 -34.60
CA ASN A 22 14.69 -17.57 -33.76
C ASN A 22 16.03 -17.49 -33.01
N SER A 23 16.11 -18.08 -31.82
CA SER A 23 17.38 -18.52 -31.23
C SER A 23 17.19 -19.71 -30.29
N ASN A 24 17.87 -20.81 -30.58
CA ASN A 24 17.99 -22.00 -29.73
C ASN A 24 19.29 -21.95 -28.90
N GLU A 25 19.31 -22.76 -27.83
CA GLU A 25 20.48 -23.34 -27.14
C GLU A 25 21.40 -22.43 -26.27
N ILE A 26 21.35 -22.67 -24.96
CA ILE A 26 22.49 -22.52 -24.01
C ILE A 26 22.43 -23.70 -23.01
N PRO A 27 23.54 -24.44 -22.76
CA PRO A 27 23.57 -25.54 -21.79
C PRO A 27 23.94 -25.07 -20.37
N PRO A 28 23.55 -25.80 -19.30
CA PRO A 28 23.88 -25.45 -17.92
C PRO A 28 25.29 -25.91 -17.51
N CYS A 29 25.99 -25.11 -16.71
CA CYS A 29 27.26 -25.48 -16.08
C CYS A 29 27.04 -25.93 -14.63
N ASN A 30 27.38 -27.19 -14.31
CA ASN A 30 27.50 -27.67 -12.93
C ASN A 30 28.93 -27.45 -12.41
N ILE A 31 29.05 -26.85 -11.22
CA ILE A 31 30.28 -26.81 -10.42
C ILE A 31 29.91 -27.20 -9.00
N THR A 32 30.34 -28.38 -8.55
CA THR A 32 30.20 -28.83 -7.16
C THR A 32 31.52 -28.65 -6.41
N THR A 33 31.46 -28.00 -5.24
CA THR A 33 32.61 -27.90 -4.32
C THR A 33 32.18 -28.34 -2.93
N ASN A 34 32.67 -29.50 -2.48
CA ASN A 34 32.38 -30.03 -1.15
C ASN A 34 32.94 -29.11 -0.05
N ILE A 35 32.03 -28.33 0.54
CA ILE A 35 32.19 -27.63 1.81
C ILE A 35 31.08 -28.17 2.71
N ASN A 36 31.37 -28.47 3.98
CA ASN A 36 30.33 -28.83 4.95
C ASN A 36 29.54 -27.57 5.32
N GLU A 37 28.59 -27.19 4.47
CA GLU A 37 27.64 -26.11 4.69
C GLU A 37 26.44 -26.62 5.50
N GLN A 38 25.96 -25.81 6.45
CA GLN A 38 24.68 -26.01 7.11
C GLN A 38 23.73 -24.90 6.67
N ASN A 39 22.76 -25.26 5.82
CA ASN A 39 21.63 -24.40 5.50
C ASN A 39 20.61 -24.49 6.64
N ILE A 40 20.09 -23.33 7.04
CA ILE A 40 19.02 -23.24 8.05
C ILE A 40 17.71 -22.94 7.32
N ASN A 41 16.86 -23.95 7.15
CA ASN A 41 15.46 -23.67 6.83
C ASN A 41 14.70 -23.34 8.12
N ILE A 42 13.77 -22.38 8.06
CA ILE A 42 13.01 -21.93 9.22
C ILE A 42 11.53 -21.83 8.84
N GLU A 43 10.75 -22.81 9.28
CA GLU A 43 9.30 -22.81 9.10
C GLU A 43 8.62 -22.32 10.38
N TYR A 44 7.41 -21.77 10.26
CA TYR A 44 6.66 -21.19 11.39
C TYR A 44 5.20 -21.65 11.37
N GLU A 45 4.72 -22.10 12.53
CA GLU A 45 3.30 -22.40 12.78
C GLU A 45 2.76 -21.40 13.80
N ALA A 46 1.65 -20.73 13.49
CA ALA A 46 0.95 -19.82 14.39
C ALA A 46 -0.38 -20.43 14.83
N LYS A 47 -0.60 -20.52 16.14
CA LYS A 47 -1.79 -21.15 16.74
C LYS A 47 -2.47 -20.20 17.73
N THR A 48 -3.74 -19.92 17.48
CA THR A 48 -4.58 -19.17 18.43
C THR A 48 -4.82 -19.99 19.69
N ILE A 49 -4.64 -19.36 20.86
CA ILE A 49 -4.94 -19.96 22.16
C ILE A 49 -6.43 -19.78 22.42
N GLN A 50 -7.10 -20.86 22.81
CA GLN A 50 -8.53 -20.84 23.08
C GLN A 50 -8.86 -19.97 24.30
N ASP A 51 -9.90 -19.14 24.16
CA ASP A 51 -10.46 -18.26 25.19
C ASP A 51 -9.47 -17.21 25.79
N GLU A 52 -8.28 -17.02 25.21
CA GLU A 52 -7.32 -15.99 25.61
C GLU A 52 -7.22 -14.83 24.62
N PHE A 53 -7.22 -13.61 25.16
CA PHE A 53 -7.19 -12.37 24.39
C PHE A 53 -6.15 -11.40 24.93
N ILE A 54 -5.42 -10.74 24.03
CA ILE A 54 -4.62 -9.56 24.32
C ILE A 54 -5.54 -8.34 24.24
N VAL A 55 -5.70 -7.63 25.35
CA VAL A 55 -6.41 -6.35 25.41
C VAL A 55 -5.39 -5.22 25.41
N GLN A 56 -5.37 -4.42 24.34
CA GLN A 56 -4.49 -3.27 24.17
C GLN A 56 -5.21 -1.99 24.60
N PHE A 57 -4.49 -1.12 25.31
CA PHE A 57 -4.97 0.15 25.84
C PHE A 57 -4.48 1.32 24.99
N THR A 58 -5.10 2.49 25.14
CA THR A 58 -4.75 3.71 24.39
C THR A 58 -3.44 4.38 24.85
N GLY A 59 -2.75 3.81 25.83
CA GLY A 59 -1.54 4.36 26.41
C GLY A 59 -0.93 3.44 27.47
N TYR A 60 0.18 3.88 28.07
CA TYR A 60 0.91 3.10 29.07
C TYR A 60 0.37 3.37 30.48
N TYR A 61 -0.24 2.35 31.09
CA TYR A 61 -0.87 2.42 32.41
C TYR A 61 -0.19 1.44 33.39
N THR A 62 -0.36 1.66 34.70
CA THR A 62 0.09 0.71 35.72
C THR A 62 -0.82 -0.53 35.76
N THR A 63 -0.30 -1.67 36.21
CA THR A 63 -1.06 -2.93 36.29
C THR A 63 -2.35 -2.77 37.10
N ILE A 64 -2.30 -2.03 38.23
CA ILE A 64 -3.48 -1.73 39.05
C ILE A 64 -4.55 -0.97 38.25
N ALA A 65 -4.16 0.03 37.45
CA ALA A 65 -5.10 0.81 36.65
C ALA A 65 -5.76 -0.06 35.55
N ARG A 66 -4.97 -0.84 34.80
CA ARG A 66 -5.48 -1.73 33.74
C ARG A 66 -6.41 -2.81 34.29
N THR A 67 -6.01 -3.47 35.38
CA THR A 67 -6.84 -4.45 36.10
C THR A 67 -8.17 -3.82 36.55
N ASN A 68 -8.15 -2.60 37.11
CA ASN A 68 -9.38 -1.89 37.49
C ASN A 68 -10.28 -1.58 36.28
N TYR A 69 -9.73 -1.18 35.13
CA TYR A 69 -10.52 -0.95 33.92
C TYR A 69 -11.19 -2.24 33.43
N LEU A 70 -10.44 -3.35 33.38
CA LEU A 70 -10.94 -4.66 32.96
C LEU A 70 -12.05 -5.18 33.88
N ILE A 71 -11.82 -5.19 35.21
CA ILE A 71 -12.81 -5.62 36.21
C ILE A 71 -14.11 -4.82 36.05
N ARG A 72 -14.03 -3.49 35.89
CA ARG A 72 -15.21 -2.63 35.71
C ARG A 72 -16.01 -2.95 34.44
N VAL A 73 -15.37 -3.44 33.37
CA VAL A 73 -16.08 -3.89 32.17
C VAL A 73 -16.73 -5.26 32.41
N PHE A 74 -16.03 -6.21 33.03
CA PHE A 74 -16.57 -7.55 33.30
C PHE A 74 -17.73 -7.54 34.30
N GLU A 75 -17.62 -6.78 35.39
CA GLU A 75 -18.70 -6.58 36.39
C GLU A 75 -19.96 -6.00 35.74
N ARG A 76 -19.82 -4.97 34.89
CA ARG A 76 -20.96 -4.31 34.21
C ARG A 76 -21.69 -5.20 33.21
N ASN A 77 -21.05 -6.26 32.71
CA ASN A 77 -21.60 -7.16 31.71
C ASN A 77 -21.91 -8.57 32.28
N ASN A 78 -21.94 -8.71 33.61
CA ASN A 78 -22.26 -9.96 34.33
C ASN A 78 -21.46 -11.19 33.83
N VAL A 79 -20.17 -11.02 33.55
CA VAL A 79 -19.32 -12.10 33.02
C VAL A 79 -19.04 -13.14 34.10
N SER A 80 -19.50 -14.37 33.87
CA SER A 80 -19.50 -15.46 34.86
C SER A 80 -18.13 -16.04 35.18
N TYR A 81 -17.19 -15.98 34.24
CA TYR A 81 -15.80 -16.39 34.43
C TYR A 81 -14.86 -15.53 33.59
N TYR A 82 -13.88 -14.91 34.25
CA TYR A 82 -12.75 -14.24 33.62
C TYR A 82 -11.50 -14.37 34.51
N GLU A 83 -10.33 -14.42 33.89
CA GLU A 83 -9.02 -14.48 34.55
C GLU A 83 -8.08 -13.50 33.84
N ILE A 84 -7.53 -12.53 34.58
CA ILE A 84 -6.49 -11.64 34.05
C ILE A 84 -5.14 -12.33 34.29
N ILE A 85 -4.52 -12.84 33.23
CA ILE A 85 -3.31 -13.66 33.33
C ILE A 85 -2.12 -12.77 33.75
N LYS A 86 -1.48 -13.16 34.84
CA LYS A 86 -0.46 -12.34 35.50
C LYS A 86 0.91 -12.49 34.83
N ARG A 87 1.40 -11.41 34.23
CA ARG A 87 2.69 -11.35 33.56
C ARG A 87 3.82 -11.22 34.61
N ASN A 88 4.55 -12.31 34.85
CA ASN A 88 5.58 -12.43 35.88
C ASN A 88 7.00 -12.24 35.31
N ASN A 89 7.24 -11.10 34.66
CA ASN A 89 8.51 -10.76 34.01
C ASN A 89 8.99 -9.35 34.41
N LEU A 90 10.11 -8.88 33.84
CA LEU A 90 10.70 -7.57 34.18
C LEU A 90 9.76 -6.39 33.89
N MET A 91 8.86 -6.52 32.90
CA MET A 91 7.85 -5.48 32.59
C MET A 91 6.78 -5.32 33.67
N GLN A 92 6.61 -6.26 34.60
CA GLN A 92 5.65 -6.12 35.71
C GLN A 92 5.88 -4.85 36.56
N ARG A 93 7.12 -4.34 36.59
CA ARG A 93 7.53 -3.14 37.36
C ARG A 93 7.31 -1.83 36.60
N TYR A 94 6.96 -1.88 35.32
CA TYR A 94 6.81 -0.72 34.45
C TYR A 94 5.36 -0.55 33.98
N PRO A 95 4.95 0.66 33.58
CA PRO A 95 3.73 0.86 32.81
C PRO A 95 3.76 0.01 31.52
N SER A 96 2.59 -0.48 31.13
CA SER A 96 2.41 -1.26 29.90
C SER A 96 1.09 -0.88 29.26
N ASP A 97 0.99 -1.09 27.96
CA ASP A 97 -0.15 -0.80 27.10
C ASP A 97 -1.03 -2.03 26.82
N PHE A 98 -0.76 -3.19 27.43
CA PHE A 98 -1.62 -4.37 27.26
C PHE A 98 -1.72 -5.22 28.53
N ASP A 99 -2.73 -6.08 28.59
CA ASP A 99 -2.80 -7.25 29.45
C ASP A 99 -3.43 -8.44 28.71
N ILE A 100 -3.18 -9.65 29.22
CA ILE A 100 -3.76 -10.89 28.71
C ILE A 100 -4.96 -11.24 29.59
N VAL A 101 -6.10 -11.56 28.97
CA VAL A 101 -7.31 -11.95 29.69
C VAL A 101 -7.90 -13.21 29.08
N ARG A 102 -8.22 -14.19 29.93
CA ARG A 102 -8.93 -15.41 29.58
C ARG A 102 -10.40 -15.28 29.97
N PHE A 103 -11.32 -15.46 29.03
CA PHE A 103 -12.77 -15.46 29.27
C PHE A 103 -13.50 -16.19 28.14
N ASN A 104 -14.63 -16.82 28.45
CA ASN A 104 -15.44 -17.54 27.45
C ASN A 104 -15.95 -16.54 26.40
N SER A 105 -15.58 -16.78 25.12
CA SER A 105 -15.86 -15.82 24.05
C SER A 105 -17.36 -15.57 23.82
N ASN A 106 -17.78 -14.33 24.00
CA ASN A 106 -19.12 -13.84 23.67
C ASN A 106 -18.98 -12.46 22.99
N GLU A 107 -19.60 -12.29 21.83
CA GLU A 107 -19.57 -11.04 21.06
C GLU A 107 -19.98 -9.81 21.89
N GLN A 108 -20.91 -9.96 22.83
CA GLN A 108 -21.35 -8.88 23.72
C GLN A 108 -20.19 -8.35 24.57
N ILE A 109 -19.35 -9.24 25.11
CA ILE A 109 -18.19 -8.88 25.96
C ILE A 109 -17.10 -8.23 25.10
N ILE A 110 -16.81 -8.81 23.94
CA ILE A 110 -15.82 -8.27 22.98
C ILE A 110 -16.24 -6.86 22.54
N ASN A 111 -17.52 -6.65 22.23
CA ASN A 111 -18.06 -5.35 21.85
C ASN A 111 -18.09 -4.35 23.02
N ALA A 112 -18.31 -4.82 24.27
CA ALA A 112 -18.22 -3.96 25.45
C ALA A 112 -16.77 -3.49 25.72
N LEU A 113 -15.78 -4.38 25.55
CA LEU A 113 -14.36 -4.03 25.65
C LEU A 113 -13.95 -3.05 24.53
N LYS A 114 -14.34 -3.30 23.27
CA LYS A 114 -14.09 -2.38 22.14
C LYS A 114 -14.73 -1.00 22.30
N LYS A 115 -15.83 -0.88 23.07
CA LYS A 115 -16.49 0.41 23.36
C LYS A 115 -15.87 1.18 24.53
N HIS A 116 -14.93 0.60 25.28
CA HIS A 116 -14.33 1.27 26.43
C HIS A 116 -13.31 2.32 25.96
N PRO A 117 -13.39 3.59 26.38
CA PRO A 117 -12.61 4.69 25.79
C PRO A 117 -11.09 4.59 25.96
N LEU A 118 -10.61 3.74 26.90
CA LEU A 118 -9.19 3.48 27.14
C LEU A 118 -8.68 2.16 26.53
N ILE A 119 -9.55 1.37 25.90
CA ILE A 119 -9.16 0.14 25.19
C ILE A 119 -9.04 0.49 23.70
N ARG A 120 -7.85 0.28 23.13
CA ARG A 120 -7.57 0.50 21.71
C ARG A 120 -8.07 -0.66 20.86
N ALA A 121 -7.77 -1.89 21.29
CA ALA A 121 -8.06 -3.11 20.54
C ALA A 121 -8.17 -4.32 21.47
N ILE A 122 -8.78 -5.38 20.95
CA ILE A 122 -8.81 -6.72 21.55
C ILE A 122 -8.58 -7.74 20.44
N ASN A 123 -7.57 -8.59 20.62
CA ASN A 123 -7.11 -9.55 19.63
C ASN A 123 -6.88 -10.92 20.30
N PRO A 124 -7.11 -12.05 19.61
CA PRO A 124 -6.81 -13.37 20.17
C PRO A 124 -5.32 -13.53 20.50
N HIS A 125 -4.99 -14.16 21.62
CA HIS A 125 -3.60 -14.46 21.97
C HIS A 125 -3.07 -15.62 21.11
N ARG A 126 -1.85 -15.51 20.58
CA ARG A 126 -1.24 -16.52 19.71
C ARG A 126 0.05 -17.09 20.30
N GLN A 127 0.20 -18.39 20.07
CA GLN A 127 1.44 -19.14 20.22
C GLN A 127 2.11 -19.25 18.84
N ILE A 128 3.42 -19.04 18.80
CA ILE A 128 4.25 -19.18 17.60
C ILE A 128 5.24 -20.32 17.85
N ILE A 129 5.28 -21.30 16.95
CA ILE A 129 6.23 -22.40 16.97
C ILE A 129 7.16 -22.23 15.77
N ARG A 130 8.48 -22.25 16.02
CA ARG A 130 9.52 -22.12 14.99
C ARG A 130 10.18 -23.49 14.74
N HIS A 131 10.09 -24.02 13.55
CA HIS A 131 10.76 -25.26 13.17
C HIS A 131 12.10 -24.93 12.49
N ILE A 132 13.21 -25.15 13.22
CA ILE A 132 14.56 -24.97 12.68
C ILE A 132 15.05 -26.30 12.10
N HIS A 133 15.10 -26.38 10.77
CA HIS A 133 15.63 -27.53 10.06
C HIS A 133 17.06 -27.24 9.60
N TYR A 134 18.02 -27.93 10.20
CA TYR A 134 19.41 -28.00 9.73
C TYR A 134 19.51 -29.11 8.67
N SER A 135 19.57 -28.74 7.39
CA SER A 135 19.73 -29.73 6.31
C SER A 135 21.11 -30.41 6.40
N PRO A 136 21.18 -31.75 6.50
CA PRO A 136 22.42 -32.49 6.29
C PRO A 136 22.84 -32.46 4.81
N ILE A 137 24.08 -32.83 4.55
CA ILE A 137 24.61 -33.00 3.18
C ILE A 137 23.92 -34.21 2.54
N GLU A 138 23.33 -34.03 1.35
CA GLU A 138 22.89 -35.15 0.51
C GLU A 138 24.13 -35.80 -0.14
N ASP A 139 24.49 -37.00 0.32
CA ASP A 139 25.49 -37.84 -0.33
C ASP A 139 24.86 -38.51 -1.58
N ASP A 140 25.06 -37.91 -2.76
CA ASP A 140 24.82 -38.55 -4.06
C ASP A 140 25.82 -39.71 -4.26
N ASN A 141 25.52 -40.85 -3.63
CA ASN A 141 26.27 -42.09 -3.79
C ASN A 141 25.93 -42.81 -5.11
N GLU A 142 26.38 -42.26 -6.24
CA GLU A 142 26.62 -43.07 -7.44
C GLU A 142 27.76 -42.54 -8.33
N ILE A 143 28.38 -43.45 -9.10
CA ILE A 143 29.52 -43.18 -10.03
C ILE A 143 30.87 -42.88 -9.35
N ALA A 144 31.32 -43.80 -8.49
CA ALA A 144 32.71 -43.85 -8.02
C ALA A 144 33.67 -44.50 -9.05
N SER A 145 34.08 -43.76 -10.11
CA SER A 145 35.37 -44.06 -10.79
C SER A 145 35.95 -42.89 -11.59
N ASN A 146 36.84 -42.10 -10.95
CA ASN A 146 38.20 -41.84 -11.47
C ASN A 146 38.99 -40.91 -10.54
N LYS A 147 40.16 -41.36 -10.07
CA LYS A 147 41.05 -40.56 -9.21
C LYS A 147 41.88 -39.58 -10.06
N ARG A 148 41.71 -38.28 -9.85
CA ARG A 148 42.77 -37.28 -10.10
C ARG A 148 42.91 -36.36 -8.89
N LYS A 149 44.13 -36.30 -8.33
CA LYS A 149 44.50 -35.35 -7.28
C LYS A 149 44.55 -33.95 -7.91
N LEU A 150 43.65 -33.06 -7.49
CA LEU A 150 43.77 -31.62 -7.74
C LEU A 150 44.07 -30.91 -6.41
N HIS A 151 44.87 -29.84 -6.47
CA HIS A 151 45.23 -29.07 -5.28
C HIS A 151 43.98 -28.48 -4.60
N ARG A 152 43.82 -28.73 -3.30
CA ARG A 152 42.76 -28.08 -2.50
C ARG A 152 43.17 -26.65 -2.14
N SER A 153 42.46 -25.68 -2.70
CA SER A 153 42.39 -24.32 -2.16
C SER A 153 41.76 -24.34 -0.75
N PRO A 154 42.09 -23.39 0.15
CA PRO A 154 41.42 -23.28 1.44
C PRO A 154 39.93 -22.91 1.27
N PRO A 155 39.05 -23.26 2.23
CA PRO A 155 37.62 -23.01 2.10
C PRO A 155 37.26 -21.52 2.18
N ASN A 156 36.53 -21.03 1.17
CA ASN A 156 36.08 -19.64 1.06
C ASN A 156 34.87 -19.34 1.98
N HIS A 157 35.10 -19.20 3.28
CA HIS A 157 34.11 -18.63 4.20
C HIS A 157 34.18 -17.10 4.24
N ILE A 158 33.05 -16.41 4.44
CA ILE A 158 32.97 -14.95 4.46
C ILE A 158 33.34 -14.41 5.86
N ARG A 159 34.33 -13.51 5.91
CA ARG A 159 34.65 -12.67 7.08
C ARG A 159 33.95 -11.33 6.94
N ILE A 160 32.72 -11.23 7.44
CA ILE A 160 31.80 -10.12 7.13
C ILE A 160 32.37 -8.71 7.33
N ALA A 161 33.17 -8.50 8.38
CA ALA A 161 33.79 -7.20 8.66
C ALA A 161 34.84 -6.81 7.61
N GLU A 162 35.67 -7.77 7.17
CA GLU A 162 36.67 -7.56 6.12
C GLU A 162 35.97 -7.33 4.77
N SER A 163 35.00 -8.19 4.42
CA SER A 163 34.26 -8.13 3.15
C SER A 163 33.44 -6.83 2.97
N LEU A 164 32.85 -6.29 4.05
CA LEU A 164 32.17 -4.99 4.05
C LEU A 164 33.10 -3.80 4.34
N GLN A 165 34.41 -4.04 4.51
CA GLN A 165 35.45 -3.03 4.74
C GLN A 165 35.28 -2.23 6.04
N ALA A 166 34.60 -2.80 7.04
CA ALA A 166 34.42 -2.21 8.38
C ALA A 166 35.73 -1.79 9.08
N PRO A 167 36.88 -2.50 8.94
CA PRO A 167 38.17 -2.04 9.46
C PRO A 167 38.62 -0.65 9.00
N LYS A 168 38.09 -0.11 7.88
CA LYS A 168 38.37 1.28 7.48
C LYS A 168 37.68 2.29 8.39
N LEU A 169 36.47 2.00 8.86
CA LEU A 169 35.76 2.85 9.84
C LEU A 169 36.33 2.67 11.25
N TRP A 170 36.75 1.44 11.61
CA TRP A 170 37.45 1.20 12.88
C TRP A 170 38.74 2.01 12.99
N LYS A 171 39.52 2.11 11.90
CA LYS A 171 40.71 2.99 11.82
C LYS A 171 40.39 4.49 11.90
N MET A 172 39.14 4.89 11.69
CA MET A 172 38.66 6.26 11.89
C MET A 172 38.11 6.50 13.31
N GLY A 173 38.20 5.51 14.21
CA GLY A 173 37.69 5.59 15.59
C GLY A 173 36.21 5.24 15.76
N HIS A 174 35.55 4.74 14.71
CA HIS A 174 34.15 4.30 14.79
C HIS A 174 34.10 2.78 14.88
N ARG A 175 33.64 2.23 16.02
CA ARG A 175 33.55 0.78 16.26
C ARG A 175 32.22 0.32 16.87
N GLY A 176 31.22 1.20 16.96
CA GLY A 176 29.92 0.91 17.58
C GLY A 176 29.70 1.53 18.97
N ASN A 177 30.74 2.13 19.58
CA ASN A 177 30.66 2.73 20.91
C ASN A 177 29.48 3.70 21.06
N GLY A 178 28.82 3.66 22.22
CA GLY A 178 27.64 4.45 22.55
C GLY A 178 26.31 3.97 21.94
N ILE A 179 26.34 2.98 21.05
CA ILE A 179 25.12 2.43 20.43
C ILE A 179 24.66 1.17 21.15
N HIS A 180 23.39 1.18 21.56
CA HIS A 180 22.72 0.04 22.20
C HIS A 180 21.98 -0.77 21.14
N VAL A 181 22.31 -2.06 21.00
CA VAL A 181 21.70 -2.98 20.03
C VAL A 181 20.99 -4.10 20.76
N ALA A 182 19.69 -4.24 20.55
CA ALA A 182 18.91 -5.34 21.07
C ALA A 182 18.85 -6.52 20.08
N VAL A 183 19.06 -7.73 20.60
CA VAL A 183 19.00 -8.99 19.82
C VAL A 183 17.89 -9.86 20.42
N PHE A 184 16.85 -10.09 19.62
CA PHE A 184 15.67 -10.88 19.99
C PHE A 184 15.78 -12.27 19.36
N ASP A 185 16.16 -13.27 20.15
CA ASP A 185 16.50 -14.61 19.63
C ASP A 185 16.44 -15.69 20.74
N THR A 186 17.22 -16.78 20.63
CA THR A 186 17.27 -17.91 21.58
C THR A 186 18.05 -17.64 22.87
N GLY A 187 18.76 -16.50 22.96
CA GLY A 187 19.54 -16.07 24.12
C GLY A 187 21.03 -15.85 23.82
N ILE A 188 21.88 -15.94 24.84
CA ILE A 188 23.35 -16.03 24.70
C ILE A 188 23.93 -16.94 25.79
N GLN A 189 25.15 -17.45 25.62
CA GLN A 189 25.89 -18.15 26.68
C GLN A 189 26.69 -17.14 27.51
N ASP A 190 26.48 -17.14 28.83
CA ASP A 190 27.17 -16.22 29.73
C ASP A 190 28.69 -16.49 29.77
N GLY A 191 29.47 -15.41 29.85
CA GLY A 191 30.94 -15.47 29.93
C GLY A 191 31.64 -15.86 28.62
N HIS A 192 30.93 -15.97 27.49
CA HIS A 192 31.53 -16.40 26.22
C HIS A 192 32.62 -15.41 25.74
N PRO A 193 33.85 -15.86 25.42
CA PRO A 193 35.05 -15.01 25.27
C PRO A 193 35.01 -14.00 24.12
N HIS A 194 34.05 -14.13 23.20
CA HIS A 194 33.86 -13.19 22.09
C HIS A 194 33.14 -11.89 22.50
N PHE A 195 32.49 -11.85 23.66
CA PHE A 195 31.53 -10.80 24.04
C PHE A 195 31.88 -10.07 25.33
N PRO A 196 32.84 -9.12 25.30
CA PRO A 196 33.16 -8.29 26.46
C PRO A 196 32.08 -7.22 26.77
N ASN A 197 31.18 -6.93 25.82
CA ASN A 197 30.30 -5.75 25.82
C ASN A 197 28.79 -6.11 25.90
N ILE A 198 28.43 -7.12 26.69
CA ILE A 198 27.02 -7.43 27.00
C ILE A 198 26.54 -6.49 28.11
N ALA A 199 25.50 -5.72 27.85
CA ALA A 199 24.90 -4.81 28.83
C ALA A 199 23.86 -5.51 29.71
N GLU A 200 23.05 -6.40 29.12
CA GLU A 200 22.00 -7.15 29.80
C GLU A 200 21.65 -8.42 29.02
N VAL A 201 21.32 -9.49 29.75
CA VAL A 201 20.66 -10.69 29.21
C VAL A 201 19.34 -10.83 29.95
N THR A 202 18.25 -10.97 29.21
CA THR A 202 16.89 -11.06 29.76
C THR A 202 16.12 -12.20 29.11
N ASN A 203 15.33 -12.89 29.91
CA ASN A 203 14.49 -14.00 29.47
C ASN A 203 13.02 -13.63 29.65
N TRP A 204 12.28 -13.74 28.55
CA TRP A 204 10.86 -13.39 28.45
C TRP A 204 9.96 -14.62 28.33
N THR A 205 10.56 -15.80 28.38
CA THR A 205 9.89 -17.10 28.30
C THR A 205 9.65 -17.68 29.69
N ASP A 206 8.81 -18.71 29.79
CA ASP A 206 8.60 -19.46 31.04
C ASP A 206 9.74 -20.46 31.36
N GLU A 207 10.81 -20.54 30.56
CA GLU A 207 11.98 -21.36 30.88
C GLU A 207 12.80 -20.74 32.02
N LYS A 208 13.28 -21.58 32.96
CA LYS A 208 14.08 -21.14 34.12
C LYS A 208 15.55 -20.81 33.80
N ASN A 209 16.01 -21.09 32.58
CA ASN A 209 17.40 -20.94 32.18
C ASN A 209 17.52 -19.84 31.13
N ASP A 210 18.40 -18.87 31.38
CA ASP A 210 18.57 -17.69 30.52
C ASP A 210 19.58 -17.92 29.37
N HIS A 211 20.30 -19.04 29.40
CA HIS A 211 21.35 -19.37 28.45
C HIS A 211 20.82 -19.94 27.11
N ASP A 212 21.50 -19.60 26.02
CA ASP A 212 21.27 -20.18 24.69
C ASP A 212 21.81 -21.62 24.61
N THR A 213 20.94 -22.60 24.39
CA THR A 213 21.37 -23.99 24.09
C THR A 213 21.29 -24.35 22.61
N ILE A 214 20.73 -23.46 21.77
CA ILE A 214 20.55 -23.65 20.33
C ILE A 214 21.74 -23.03 19.56
N GLY A 215 22.29 -21.94 20.07
CA GLY A 215 23.43 -21.22 19.50
C GLY A 215 23.08 -20.34 18.31
N HIS A 216 21.80 -20.06 18.05
CA HIS A 216 21.37 -19.14 16.99
C HIS A 216 21.56 -17.68 17.46
N GLY A 217 21.00 -17.33 18.62
CA GLY A 217 21.16 -16.01 19.24
C GLY A 217 22.62 -15.62 19.46
N LEU A 218 23.46 -16.53 19.97
CA LEU A 218 24.90 -16.32 20.12
C LEU A 218 25.60 -15.99 18.79
N PHE A 219 25.22 -16.67 17.70
CA PHE A 219 25.81 -16.42 16.38
C PHE A 219 25.37 -15.06 15.81
N VAL A 220 24.07 -14.74 15.92
CA VAL A 220 23.48 -13.46 15.52
C VAL A 220 24.13 -12.29 16.26
N ALA A 221 24.26 -12.38 17.59
CA ALA A 221 24.99 -11.43 18.41
C ALA A 221 26.46 -11.31 17.96
N GLY A 222 27.10 -12.43 17.60
CA GLY A 222 28.49 -12.48 17.14
C GLY A 222 28.75 -11.67 15.89
N VAL A 223 27.88 -11.82 14.88
CA VAL A 223 27.94 -11.05 13.62
C VAL A 223 27.82 -9.53 13.87
N ILE A 224 27.03 -9.12 14.87
CA ILE A 224 26.88 -7.72 15.27
C ILE A 224 28.14 -7.21 15.99
N GLY A 225 28.51 -7.84 17.13
CA GLY A 225 29.36 -7.21 18.13
C GLY A 225 30.47 -8.08 18.74
N SER A 226 30.83 -9.22 18.15
CA SER A 226 31.99 -10.00 18.61
C SER A 226 33.30 -9.22 18.46
N ASN A 227 34.17 -9.29 19.47
CA ASN A 227 35.49 -8.62 19.50
C ASN A 227 36.68 -9.61 19.57
N SER A 228 36.45 -10.93 19.42
CA SER A 228 37.51 -11.95 19.37
C SER A 228 37.25 -13.01 18.30
N GLU A 229 38.32 -13.57 17.73
CA GLU A 229 38.41 -14.55 16.62
C GLU A 229 37.58 -14.25 15.37
N CYS A 230 36.26 -14.24 15.50
CA CYS A 230 35.29 -13.88 14.46
C CYS A 230 34.68 -12.54 14.79
N LEU A 231 35.37 -11.48 14.37
CA LEU A 231 34.99 -10.09 14.60
C LEU A 231 33.63 -9.77 13.96
N GLY A 232 32.72 -9.25 14.77
CA GLY A 232 31.50 -8.60 14.32
C GLY A 232 31.79 -7.24 13.69
N ILE A 233 30.74 -6.58 13.18
CA ILE A 233 30.88 -5.31 12.44
C ILE A 233 31.05 -4.11 13.40
N ALA A 234 30.37 -4.14 14.54
CA ALA A 234 30.37 -3.11 15.58
C ALA A 234 30.84 -3.68 16.93
N PRO A 235 32.12 -4.05 17.08
CA PRO A 235 32.65 -4.75 18.26
C PRO A 235 32.59 -3.95 19.58
N GLU A 236 32.33 -2.64 19.53
CA GLU A 236 32.14 -1.77 20.71
C GLU A 236 30.67 -1.37 20.93
N ALA A 237 29.72 -1.94 20.18
CA ALA A 237 28.30 -1.77 20.47
C ALA A 237 27.92 -2.49 21.78
N GLN A 238 27.00 -1.89 22.54
CA GLN A 238 26.46 -2.49 23.75
C GLN A 238 25.30 -3.42 23.40
N LEU A 239 25.49 -4.71 23.62
CA LEU A 239 24.48 -5.72 23.27
C LEU A 239 23.50 -5.94 24.43
N HIS A 240 22.21 -5.87 24.13
CA HIS A 240 21.12 -6.24 25.03
C HIS A 240 20.47 -7.51 24.45
N ILE A 241 20.52 -8.62 25.18
CA ILE A 241 20.05 -9.92 24.69
C ILE A 241 18.67 -10.22 25.28
N PHE A 242 17.72 -10.50 24.40
CA PHE A 242 16.34 -10.81 24.72
C PHE A 242 16.03 -12.24 24.26
N LYS A 243 16.05 -13.19 25.20
CA LYS A 243 15.57 -14.57 24.95
C LYS A 243 14.05 -14.54 24.90
N VAL A 244 13.52 -14.71 23.70
CA VAL A 244 12.07 -14.71 23.38
C VAL A 244 11.57 -16.03 22.82
N PHE A 245 12.47 -16.97 22.53
CA PHE A 245 12.14 -18.36 22.21
C PHE A 245 12.64 -19.32 23.29
N THR A 246 11.79 -20.29 23.63
CA THR A 246 12.20 -21.45 24.43
C THR A 246 13.19 -22.33 23.65
N ASN A 247 13.87 -23.24 24.33
CA ASN A 247 14.74 -24.24 23.69
C ASN A 247 13.94 -25.25 22.84
N ASN A 248 12.62 -25.34 23.08
CA ASN A 248 11.66 -26.05 22.22
C ASN A 248 11.12 -25.19 21.08
N HIS A 249 11.71 -24.01 20.83
CA HIS A 249 11.36 -23.07 19.77
C HIS A 249 9.92 -22.50 19.81
N ILE A 250 9.31 -22.50 20.99
CA ILE A 250 8.01 -21.88 21.25
C ILE A 250 8.21 -20.43 21.69
N SER A 251 7.35 -19.53 21.21
CA SER A 251 7.16 -18.16 21.68
C SER A 251 5.66 -17.82 21.73
N TYR A 252 5.33 -16.69 22.36
CA TYR A 252 3.99 -16.12 22.40
C TYR A 252 4.03 -14.64 22.02
N THR A 253 2.96 -14.13 21.39
CA THR A 253 2.83 -12.71 21.04
C THR A 253 3.09 -11.81 22.26
N SER A 254 2.53 -12.15 23.41
CA SER A 254 2.69 -11.37 24.65
C SER A 254 4.14 -11.25 25.14
N TRP A 255 4.98 -12.27 24.92
CA TRP A 255 6.40 -12.21 25.25
C TRP A 255 7.14 -11.20 24.38
N PHE A 256 6.82 -11.14 23.08
CA PHE A 256 7.33 -10.09 22.19
C PHE A 256 6.87 -8.70 22.63
N LEU A 257 5.58 -8.51 22.93
CA LEU A 257 5.06 -7.21 23.36
C LEU A 257 5.75 -6.67 24.62
N ASP A 258 6.01 -7.53 25.60
CA ASP A 258 6.73 -7.14 26.81
C ASP A 258 8.22 -6.88 26.57
N ALA A 259 8.90 -7.74 25.80
CA ALA A 259 10.29 -7.55 25.42
C ALA A 259 10.49 -6.25 24.62
N PHE A 260 9.56 -5.94 23.69
CA PHE A 260 9.54 -4.69 22.93
C PHE A 260 9.28 -3.46 23.80
N ASN A 261 8.32 -3.52 24.73
CA ASN A 261 8.11 -2.44 25.69
C ASN A 261 9.36 -2.20 26.58
N TYR A 262 10.06 -3.26 26.98
CA TYR A 262 11.32 -3.14 27.74
C TYR A 262 12.45 -2.53 26.90
N ALA A 263 12.54 -2.87 25.61
CA ALA A 263 13.48 -2.25 24.68
C ALA A 263 13.27 -0.73 24.54
N ILE A 264 12.01 -0.26 24.55
CA ILE A 264 11.65 1.17 24.60
C ILE A 264 12.12 1.80 25.93
N VAL A 265 11.82 1.17 27.07
CA VAL A 265 12.25 1.62 28.40
C VAL A 265 13.79 1.73 28.49
N LYS A 266 14.51 0.79 27.88
CA LYS A 266 15.98 0.75 27.81
C LYS A 266 16.59 1.67 26.75
N LYS A 267 15.75 2.34 25.94
CA LYS A 267 16.15 3.25 24.87
C LYS A 267 17.21 2.64 23.94
N VAL A 268 16.96 1.39 23.51
CA VAL A 268 17.85 0.74 22.54
C VAL A 268 17.75 1.47 21.20
N HIS A 269 18.86 1.60 20.48
CA HIS A 269 18.91 2.38 19.24
C HIS A 269 18.57 1.52 18.02
N VAL A 270 18.94 0.24 18.08
CA VAL A 270 18.83 -0.73 17.01
C VAL A 270 18.23 -2.00 17.58
N LEU A 271 17.30 -2.63 16.85
CA LEU A 271 16.69 -3.90 17.23
C LEU A 271 16.79 -4.86 16.05
N ASN A 272 17.44 -6.00 16.25
CA ASN A 272 17.57 -7.04 15.24
C ASN A 272 16.60 -8.21 15.51
N LEU A 273 15.74 -8.48 14.53
CA LEU A 273 14.87 -9.65 14.45
C LEU A 273 15.41 -10.61 13.38
N SER A 274 16.24 -11.56 13.78
CA SER A 274 16.72 -12.65 12.92
C SER A 274 15.66 -13.76 12.71
N ILE A 275 14.40 -13.34 12.75
CA ILE A 275 13.18 -14.14 12.88
C ILE A 275 12.06 -13.45 12.11
N GLY A 276 11.04 -14.21 11.74
CA GLY A 276 9.84 -13.71 11.09
C GLY A 276 9.11 -14.82 10.35
N GLY A 277 7.78 -14.78 10.35
CA GLY A 277 6.93 -15.79 9.73
C GLY A 277 5.79 -15.17 8.91
N PRO A 278 4.85 -15.97 8.39
CA PRO A 278 3.73 -15.49 7.58
C PRO A 278 2.65 -14.76 8.41
N ASP A 279 2.91 -14.39 9.67
CA ASP A 279 1.91 -13.86 10.58
C ASP A 279 1.74 -12.32 10.50
N PHE A 280 1.42 -11.82 9.31
CA PHE A 280 0.95 -10.44 9.12
C PHE A 280 -0.45 -10.18 9.71
N MET A 281 -1.12 -11.22 10.24
CA MET A 281 -2.45 -11.15 10.83
C MET A 281 -2.44 -10.95 12.35
N ASP A 282 -1.29 -11.04 13.03
CA ASP A 282 -1.16 -10.76 14.47
C ASP A 282 -1.02 -9.24 14.73
N GLN A 283 -2.14 -8.53 14.59
CA GLN A 283 -2.21 -7.07 14.72
C GLN A 283 -1.50 -6.49 15.96
N PRO A 284 -1.57 -7.07 17.18
CA PRO A 284 -0.80 -6.60 18.33
C PRO A 284 0.72 -6.52 18.08
N PHE A 285 1.29 -7.49 17.37
CA PHE A 285 2.71 -7.52 17.03
C PHE A 285 3.06 -6.43 16.02
N ILE A 286 2.24 -6.25 14.98
CA ILE A 286 2.39 -5.20 13.95
C ILE A 286 2.31 -3.80 14.57
N ASP A 287 1.29 -3.56 15.38
CA ASP A 287 1.11 -2.34 16.16
C ASP A 287 2.38 -2.00 16.97
N LYS A 288 2.96 -3.01 17.64
CA LYS A 288 4.15 -2.82 18.47
C LYS A 288 5.40 -2.56 17.64
N VAL A 289 5.51 -3.12 16.44
CA VAL A 289 6.54 -2.77 15.46
C VAL A 289 6.47 -1.29 15.06
N TRP A 290 5.26 -0.74 14.87
CA TRP A 290 5.08 0.70 14.61
C TRP A 290 5.33 1.57 15.85
N ASP A 291 4.98 1.11 17.06
CA ASP A 291 5.31 1.81 18.31
C ASP A 291 6.84 1.92 18.50
N LEU A 292 7.60 0.84 18.21
CA LEU A 292 9.06 0.82 18.32
C LEU A 292 9.72 1.84 17.38
N THR A 293 9.33 1.84 16.10
CA THR A 293 9.89 2.78 15.11
C THR A 293 9.48 4.23 15.40
N SER A 294 8.27 4.45 15.92
CA SER A 294 7.82 5.75 16.43
C SER A 294 8.64 6.23 17.63
N ASN A 295 9.17 5.33 18.46
CA ASN A 295 10.13 5.62 19.53
C ASN A 295 11.59 5.76 19.02
N SER A 296 11.78 5.98 17.71
CA SER A 296 13.08 6.14 17.04
C SER A 296 14.00 4.90 17.06
N ILE A 297 13.47 3.72 17.36
CA ILE A 297 14.23 2.47 17.36
C ILE A 297 14.32 1.92 15.92
N ILE A 298 15.55 1.71 15.43
CA ILE A 298 15.78 1.19 14.07
C ILE A 298 15.60 -0.32 14.08
N LEU A 299 14.51 -0.81 13.48
CA LEU A 299 14.25 -2.24 13.32
C LEU A 299 14.90 -2.79 12.04
N VAL A 300 15.66 -3.87 12.20
CA VAL A 300 16.27 -4.65 11.13
C VAL A 300 15.78 -6.08 11.23
N SER A 301 15.28 -6.65 10.14
CA SER A 301 14.65 -7.98 10.16
C SER A 301 15.01 -8.81 8.93
N ALA A 302 15.13 -10.13 9.14
CA ALA A 302 15.38 -11.11 8.07
C ALA A 302 14.15 -11.29 7.17
N ILE A 303 14.32 -11.28 5.84
CA ILE A 303 13.18 -11.29 4.90
C ILE A 303 12.48 -12.66 4.73
N GLY A 304 13.11 -13.76 5.15
CA GLY A 304 12.60 -15.13 5.00
C GLY A 304 13.54 -16.04 4.22
N ASN A 305 13.39 -17.36 4.39
CA ASN A 305 14.25 -18.39 3.77
C ASN A 305 13.50 -19.25 2.73
N ASP A 306 12.32 -18.82 2.33
CA ASP A 306 11.34 -19.56 1.53
C ASP A 306 11.50 -19.30 0.01
N GLY A 307 12.61 -18.68 -0.39
CA GLY A 307 12.97 -18.46 -1.79
C GLY A 307 13.30 -19.75 -2.56
N PRO A 308 13.31 -19.71 -3.91
CA PRO A 308 13.33 -18.52 -4.76
C PRO A 308 11.95 -18.13 -5.33
N LEU A 309 10.84 -18.62 -4.77
CA LEU A 309 9.51 -18.21 -5.21
C LEU A 309 9.24 -16.74 -4.82
N TYR A 310 8.42 -16.04 -5.61
CA TYR A 310 7.99 -14.66 -5.33
C TYR A 310 6.79 -14.66 -4.39
N GLY A 311 6.66 -13.61 -3.57
CA GLY A 311 5.59 -13.49 -2.57
C GLY A 311 5.89 -14.25 -1.26
N THR A 312 7.16 -14.58 -1.03
CA THR A 312 7.65 -15.43 0.07
C THR A 312 8.15 -14.64 1.29
N LEU A 313 7.78 -13.36 1.38
CA LEU A 313 8.30 -12.43 2.39
C LEU A 313 7.67 -12.71 3.75
N ASN A 314 8.49 -12.74 4.80
CA ASN A 314 8.02 -12.94 6.17
C ASN A 314 7.91 -11.61 6.95
N ASN A 315 6.93 -11.56 7.85
CA ASN A 315 6.70 -10.47 8.78
C ASN A 315 7.67 -10.55 9.98
N PRO A 316 8.24 -9.43 10.49
CA PRO A 316 7.96 -8.03 10.15
C PRO A 316 8.89 -7.40 9.11
N ALA A 317 9.74 -8.17 8.43
CA ALA A 317 10.67 -7.63 7.43
C ALA A 317 9.95 -7.04 6.19
N ASP A 318 8.70 -7.42 5.96
CA ASP A 318 7.77 -6.89 4.97
C ASP A 318 7.24 -5.46 5.31
N GLN A 319 7.30 -5.04 6.58
CA GLN A 319 6.74 -3.77 7.05
C GLN A 319 7.48 -2.55 6.49
N MET A 320 6.74 -1.44 6.31
CA MET A 320 7.27 -0.22 5.68
C MET A 320 8.46 0.38 6.44
N ASP A 321 8.36 0.49 7.77
CA ASP A 321 9.38 1.16 8.61
C ASP A 321 10.52 0.22 9.06
N VAL A 322 10.38 -1.08 8.82
CA VAL A 322 11.42 -2.09 9.09
C VAL A 322 12.40 -2.17 7.92
N ILE A 323 13.68 -2.35 8.22
CA ILE A 323 14.72 -2.64 7.23
C ILE A 323 14.73 -4.16 7.00
N GLY A 324 14.04 -4.60 5.95
CA GLY A 324 13.94 -6.01 5.54
C GLY A 324 15.16 -6.42 4.71
N VAL A 325 15.86 -7.46 5.15
CA VAL A 325 17.19 -7.83 4.64
C VAL A 325 17.16 -9.19 3.94
N GLY A 326 17.51 -9.21 2.66
CA GLY A 326 17.76 -10.43 1.88
C GLY A 326 19.23 -10.85 1.86
N SER A 327 19.49 -12.06 1.34
CA SER A 327 20.80 -12.70 1.36
C SER A 327 21.44 -12.79 -0.03
N ILE A 328 22.76 -12.56 -0.09
CA ILE A 328 23.63 -12.86 -1.23
C ILE A 328 24.78 -13.81 -0.87
N THR A 329 25.31 -14.47 -1.90
CA THR A 329 26.53 -15.28 -1.87
C THR A 329 27.79 -14.41 -1.95
N ILE A 330 28.97 -15.04 -1.87
CA ILE A 330 30.27 -14.36 -2.00
C ILE A 330 30.48 -13.70 -3.37
N ASP A 331 29.85 -14.26 -4.42
CA ASP A 331 29.94 -13.81 -5.81
C ASP A 331 28.91 -12.73 -6.18
N ASP A 332 28.26 -12.11 -5.17
CA ASP A 332 27.20 -11.11 -5.31
C ASP A 332 25.95 -11.59 -6.08
N ALA A 333 25.69 -12.90 -6.09
CA ALA A 333 24.44 -13.51 -6.54
C ALA A 333 23.43 -13.63 -5.39
N ILE A 334 22.12 -13.51 -5.67
CA ILE A 334 21.06 -13.68 -4.66
C ILE A 334 21.07 -15.13 -4.17
N SER A 335 21.14 -15.34 -2.85
CA SER A 335 21.09 -16.68 -2.26
C SER A 335 19.76 -17.35 -2.63
N ARG A 336 19.80 -18.62 -3.05
CA ARG A 336 18.60 -19.34 -3.55
C ARG A 336 17.44 -19.34 -2.54
N PHE A 337 17.75 -19.55 -1.26
CA PHE A 337 16.78 -19.51 -0.15
C PHE A 337 16.25 -18.11 0.15
N SER A 338 16.88 -17.01 -0.29
CA SER A 338 16.41 -15.67 0.09
C SER A 338 15.00 -15.42 -0.44
N SER A 339 14.04 -15.21 0.47
CA SER A 339 12.69 -14.76 0.14
C SER A 339 12.72 -13.45 -0.66
N ARG A 340 11.73 -13.29 -1.54
CA ARG A 340 11.68 -12.25 -2.57
C ARG A 340 10.25 -11.96 -3.03
N GLY A 341 10.05 -10.84 -3.71
CA GLY A 341 8.75 -10.44 -4.25
C GLY A 341 8.18 -9.18 -3.61
N MET A 342 6.89 -8.95 -3.88
CA MET A 342 6.14 -7.87 -3.27
C MET A 342 5.43 -8.32 -1.98
N THR A 343 5.05 -7.38 -1.13
CA THR A 343 4.26 -7.65 0.08
C THR A 343 2.87 -8.16 -0.27
N ILE A 344 2.54 -9.37 0.20
CA ILE A 344 1.29 -10.06 -0.20
C ILE A 344 0.05 -9.55 0.53
N TRP A 345 0.19 -8.99 1.74
CA TRP A 345 -0.95 -8.53 2.54
C TRP A 345 -1.58 -7.22 2.04
N GLU A 346 -0.87 -6.46 1.19
CA GLU A 346 -1.38 -5.24 0.56
C GLU A 346 -2.15 -5.53 -0.73
N LEU A 347 -2.06 -6.76 -1.28
CA LEU A 347 -2.70 -7.13 -2.55
C LEU A 347 -4.23 -6.97 -2.57
N PRO A 348 -5.00 -7.29 -1.51
CA PRO A 348 -6.44 -7.03 -1.49
C PRO A 348 -6.82 -5.54 -1.57
N ALA A 349 -5.86 -4.64 -1.44
CA ALA A 349 -6.03 -3.18 -1.54
C ALA A 349 -5.26 -2.55 -2.72
N GLY A 350 -4.66 -3.35 -3.61
CA GLY A 350 -3.88 -2.89 -4.76
C GLY A 350 -2.60 -3.68 -4.98
N TYR A 351 -1.46 -2.99 -5.01
CA TYR A 351 -0.15 -3.61 -5.27
C TYR A 351 0.71 -3.69 -4.01
N GLY A 352 1.46 -4.80 -3.88
CA GLY A 352 2.46 -4.94 -2.84
C GLY A 352 3.67 -4.02 -3.03
N ARG A 353 4.24 -3.56 -1.91
CA ARG A 353 5.51 -2.82 -1.86
C ARG A 353 6.68 -3.71 -2.26
N MET A 354 7.70 -3.12 -2.89
CA MET A 354 8.97 -3.79 -3.18
C MET A 354 9.73 -4.12 -1.89
N LYS A 355 10.15 -5.38 -1.77
CA LYS A 355 11.03 -5.93 -0.73
C LYS A 355 11.93 -7.04 -1.35
N PRO A 356 13.01 -7.50 -0.69
CA PRO A 356 13.65 -6.90 0.49
C PRO A 356 14.05 -5.43 0.23
N ASP A 357 14.34 -4.64 1.27
CA ASP A 357 14.79 -3.27 1.05
C ASP A 357 16.23 -3.25 0.48
N LEU A 358 17.09 -4.13 0.97
CA LEU A 358 18.45 -4.34 0.49
C LEU A 358 18.94 -5.77 0.76
N VAL A 359 20.06 -6.15 0.15
CA VAL A 359 20.70 -7.45 0.37
C VAL A 359 22.12 -7.33 0.93
N THR A 360 22.58 -8.35 1.65
CA THR A 360 23.97 -8.45 2.12
C THR A 360 24.40 -9.92 2.26
N TYR A 361 25.67 -10.16 2.55
CA TYR A 361 26.22 -11.50 2.70
C TYR A 361 25.48 -12.29 3.79
N GLY A 362 24.84 -13.38 3.38
CA GLY A 362 24.11 -14.29 4.26
C GLY A 362 24.29 -15.78 3.93
N SER A 363 25.09 -16.11 2.91
CA SER A 363 25.59 -17.48 2.67
C SER A 363 27.05 -17.63 3.11
N LEU A 364 27.39 -18.77 3.72
CA LEU A 364 28.75 -19.12 4.16
C LEU A 364 29.42 -18.08 5.08
N VAL A 365 28.65 -17.43 5.94
CA VAL A 365 29.15 -16.42 6.89
C VAL A 365 29.74 -17.08 8.12
N ARG A 366 30.96 -16.67 8.50
CA ARG A 366 31.66 -17.15 9.71
C ARG A 366 31.31 -16.29 10.92
N GLY A 367 30.88 -16.91 12.02
CA GLY A 367 30.46 -16.25 13.27
C GLY A 367 30.64 -17.13 14.51
N SER A 368 30.30 -16.62 15.70
CA SER A 368 30.53 -17.30 16.99
C SER A 368 29.86 -18.68 17.09
N ASN A 369 30.58 -19.67 17.64
CA ASN A 369 30.05 -21.00 17.96
C ASN A 369 29.69 -21.12 19.46
N LEU A 370 28.89 -22.13 19.84
CA LEU A 370 28.23 -22.21 21.15
C LEU A 370 29.16 -22.12 22.38
N VAL A 371 30.29 -22.81 22.34
CA VAL A 371 31.22 -22.97 23.48
C VAL A 371 32.49 -22.14 23.28
N SER A 372 33.11 -22.26 22.10
CA SER A 372 34.29 -21.51 21.70
C SER A 372 34.51 -21.63 20.19
N GLY A 373 35.34 -20.74 19.65
CA GLY A 373 35.66 -20.70 18.22
C GLY A 373 34.50 -20.22 17.36
N CYS A 374 34.54 -20.59 16.08
CA CYS A 374 33.57 -20.10 15.09
C CYS A 374 32.94 -21.22 14.27
N LYS A 375 31.68 -21.03 13.91
CA LYS A 375 30.93 -21.85 12.95
C LYS A 375 30.61 -21.04 11.69
N VAL A 376 30.14 -21.72 10.65
CA VAL A 376 29.70 -21.12 9.39
C VAL A 376 28.22 -21.46 9.20
N LEU A 377 27.39 -20.47 8.89
CA LEU A 377 25.95 -20.64 8.67
C LEU A 377 25.47 -19.86 7.43
N SER A 378 24.35 -20.32 6.87
CA SER A 378 23.65 -19.71 5.74
C SER A 378 22.17 -19.45 6.07
N GLY A 379 21.68 -18.24 5.79
CA GLY A 379 20.29 -17.82 5.99
C GLY A 379 20.08 -16.30 5.98
N THR A 380 18.86 -15.82 5.75
CA THR A 380 18.54 -14.37 5.89
C THR A 380 18.58 -13.92 7.36
N SER A 381 18.36 -14.85 8.30
CA SER A 381 18.64 -14.67 9.74
C SER A 381 20.10 -14.35 10.05
N VAL A 382 21.02 -14.66 9.13
CA VAL A 382 22.44 -14.30 9.17
C VAL A 382 22.73 -12.97 8.44
N ALA A 383 21.97 -12.65 7.38
CA ALA A 383 22.08 -11.37 6.68
C ALA A 383 21.55 -10.19 7.52
N SER A 384 20.46 -10.36 8.27
CA SER A 384 19.89 -9.33 9.16
C SER A 384 20.91 -8.73 10.16
N PRO A 385 21.66 -9.52 10.96
CA PRO A 385 22.63 -8.99 11.92
C PRO A 385 23.83 -8.33 11.24
N VAL A 386 24.16 -8.67 9.99
CA VAL A 386 25.14 -7.94 9.19
C VAL A 386 24.68 -6.50 8.95
N VAL A 387 23.39 -6.27 8.67
CA VAL A 387 22.84 -4.91 8.54
C VAL A 387 22.69 -4.24 9.89
N ALA A 388 22.26 -4.93 10.94
CA ALA A 388 22.17 -4.35 12.29
C ALA A 388 23.53 -3.88 12.84
N GLY A 389 24.59 -4.68 12.63
CA GLY A 389 25.96 -4.29 12.95
C GLY A 389 26.47 -3.13 12.10
N ALA A 390 26.14 -3.09 10.80
CA ALA A 390 26.46 -1.94 9.94
C ALA A 390 25.74 -0.67 10.38
N VAL A 391 24.46 -0.77 10.76
CA VAL A 391 23.65 0.31 11.33
C VAL A 391 24.28 0.85 12.61
N ALA A 392 24.68 -0.03 13.55
CA ALA A 392 25.32 0.39 14.80
C ALA A 392 26.68 1.07 14.56
N LEU A 393 27.49 0.53 13.65
CA LEU A 393 28.76 1.12 13.26
C LEU A 393 28.57 2.52 12.64
N LEU A 394 27.60 2.69 11.74
CA LEU A 394 27.27 3.97 11.10
C LEU A 394 26.71 4.98 12.10
N ALA A 395 25.77 4.58 12.96
CA ALA A 395 25.19 5.43 14.00
C ALA A 395 26.27 5.98 14.95
N SER A 396 27.23 5.13 15.35
CA SER A 396 28.36 5.55 16.21
C SER A 396 29.24 6.65 15.61
N SER A 397 29.18 6.88 14.29
CA SER A 397 29.94 7.95 13.63
C SER A 397 29.30 9.34 13.70
N VAL A 398 27.99 9.43 13.94
CA VAL A 398 27.25 10.70 13.97
C VAL A 398 26.56 10.99 15.30
N LEU A 399 26.52 10.02 16.23
CA LEU A 399 25.90 10.11 17.56
C LEU A 399 26.24 11.40 18.32
N HIS A 400 27.52 11.77 18.40
CA HIS A 400 27.98 12.97 19.12
C HIS A 400 27.74 14.29 18.38
N ARG A 401 27.55 14.26 17.06
CA ARG A 401 27.37 15.47 16.24
C ARG A 401 25.91 15.88 16.18
N THR A 402 25.03 14.90 16.02
CA THR A 402 23.64 15.12 15.62
C THR A 402 22.73 13.98 16.14
N PRO A 403 22.52 13.88 17.47
CA PRO A 403 21.74 12.79 18.07
C PRO A 403 20.30 12.72 17.51
N ASN A 404 19.67 13.86 17.25
CA ASN A 404 18.29 13.94 16.75
C ASN A 404 18.15 13.60 15.24
N ILE A 405 19.24 13.30 14.51
CA ILE A 405 19.18 12.88 13.10
C ILE A 405 18.94 11.37 12.97
N ILE A 406 19.41 10.58 13.93
CA ILE A 406 19.37 9.11 13.85
C ILE A 406 17.93 8.66 14.17
N ASN A 407 17.14 8.45 13.12
CA ASN A 407 15.80 7.87 13.20
C ASN A 407 15.66 6.78 12.11
N PRO A 408 14.65 5.90 12.20
CA PRO A 408 14.49 4.77 11.27
C PRO A 408 14.48 5.19 9.81
N ALA A 409 13.75 6.25 9.46
CA ALA A 409 13.63 6.73 8.09
C ALA A 409 14.95 7.28 7.53
N SER A 410 15.68 8.11 8.28
CA SER A 410 16.94 8.71 7.83
C SER A 410 18.04 7.66 7.60
N LEU A 411 18.11 6.67 8.48
CA LEU A 411 19.13 5.63 8.41
C LEU A 411 18.77 4.56 7.37
N LYS A 412 17.49 4.15 7.27
CA LYS A 412 16.99 3.34 6.15
C LYS A 412 17.31 4.02 4.82
N GLN A 413 16.86 5.27 4.61
CA GLN A 413 17.12 6.03 3.38
C GLN A 413 18.62 6.13 3.03
N THR A 414 19.48 6.30 4.04
CA THR A 414 20.94 6.32 3.86
C THR A 414 21.48 5.01 3.32
N LEU A 415 21.04 3.87 3.88
CA LEU A 415 21.43 2.55 3.39
C LEU A 415 20.95 2.32 1.96
N LEU A 416 19.67 2.61 1.67
CA LEU A 416 19.07 2.39 0.35
C LEU A 416 19.71 3.26 -0.74
N ALA A 417 19.96 4.55 -0.46
CA ALA A 417 20.67 5.44 -1.39
C ALA A 417 22.17 5.10 -1.57
N SER A 418 22.75 4.36 -0.62
CA SER A 418 24.13 3.88 -0.70
C SER A 418 24.29 2.55 -1.43
N ALA A 419 23.22 1.76 -1.53
CA ALA A 419 23.29 0.39 -1.99
C ALA A 419 23.87 0.26 -3.42
N GLN A 420 24.55 -0.86 -3.66
CA GLN A 420 25.19 -1.18 -4.92
C GLN A 420 24.33 -2.17 -5.69
N ARG A 421 23.72 -1.71 -6.78
CA ARG A 421 22.88 -2.54 -7.64
C ARG A 421 23.67 -3.73 -8.25
N ILE A 422 23.13 -4.92 -8.04
CA ILE A 422 23.54 -6.18 -8.67
C ILE A 422 22.90 -6.25 -10.05
N ARG A 423 23.68 -6.55 -11.10
CA ARG A 423 23.20 -6.47 -12.50
C ARG A 423 22.28 -7.61 -12.92
N HIS A 424 22.40 -8.78 -12.31
CA HIS A 424 21.72 -10.03 -12.69
C HIS A 424 20.60 -10.42 -11.73
N ALA A 425 20.07 -9.44 -10.98
CA ALA A 425 18.93 -9.60 -10.08
C ALA A 425 17.92 -8.48 -10.37
N ASN A 426 16.62 -8.74 -10.24
CA ASN A 426 15.62 -7.68 -10.34
C ASN A 426 15.37 -6.99 -8.98
N MET A 427 14.52 -5.95 -8.96
CA MET A 427 14.29 -5.14 -7.76
C MET A 427 13.59 -5.88 -6.61
N PHE A 428 12.78 -6.89 -6.92
CA PHE A 428 12.10 -7.72 -5.93
C PHE A 428 12.99 -8.80 -5.31
N GLU A 429 14.19 -9.00 -5.87
CA GLU A 429 15.19 -9.95 -5.33
C GLU A 429 16.26 -9.24 -4.52
N GLN A 430 16.71 -8.07 -5.00
CA GLN A 430 17.84 -7.34 -4.42
C GLN A 430 17.44 -6.10 -3.60
N GLY A 431 16.19 -5.65 -3.73
CA GLY A 431 15.77 -4.33 -3.27
C GLY A 431 16.51 -3.21 -4.00
N HIS A 432 17.11 -2.32 -3.22
CA HIS A 432 18.05 -1.30 -3.70
C HIS A 432 19.46 -1.86 -4.03
N GLY A 433 19.72 -3.12 -3.72
CA GLY A 433 20.97 -3.83 -4.01
C GLY A 433 21.81 -4.14 -2.77
N LYS A 434 23.09 -4.43 -2.99
CA LYS A 434 24.05 -4.84 -1.96
C LYS A 434 24.42 -3.70 -1.02
N LEU A 435 24.44 -3.97 0.29
CA LEU A 435 24.93 -3.05 1.33
C LEU A 435 26.34 -2.49 1.01
N ASN A 436 26.48 -1.16 1.00
CA ASN A 436 27.76 -0.48 0.80
C ASN A 436 28.10 0.44 1.98
N LEU A 437 28.75 -0.13 3.00
CA LEU A 437 29.06 0.52 4.27
C LEU A 437 29.82 1.86 4.12
N LEU A 438 30.81 1.93 3.22
CA LEU A 438 31.60 3.16 3.03
C LEU A 438 30.83 4.27 2.30
N ARG A 439 29.94 3.92 1.38
CA ARG A 439 29.07 4.89 0.73
C ARG A 439 27.99 5.38 1.68
N ALA A 440 27.41 4.49 2.50
CA ALA A 440 26.49 4.86 3.57
C ALA A 440 27.14 5.85 4.56
N PHE A 441 28.37 5.57 5.01
CA PHE A 441 29.13 6.45 5.90
C PHE A 441 29.36 7.85 5.31
N ARG A 442 29.69 7.95 4.03
CA ARG A 442 29.86 9.24 3.34
C ARG A 442 28.55 10.02 3.26
N ILE A 443 27.46 9.36 2.85
CA ILE A 443 26.13 9.98 2.77
C ILE A 443 25.70 10.46 4.16
N LEU A 444 25.86 9.64 5.20
CA LEU A 444 25.47 9.98 6.57
C LEU A 444 26.27 11.17 7.13
N ASN A 445 27.58 11.24 6.86
CA ASN A 445 28.41 12.37 7.28
C ASN A 445 28.15 13.65 6.47
N GLN A 446 27.61 13.53 5.26
CA GLN A 446 27.16 14.66 4.44
C GLN A 446 25.69 15.03 4.68
N TYR A 447 24.97 14.24 5.50
CA TYR A 447 23.56 14.43 5.77
C TYR A 447 23.35 15.63 6.71
N VAL A 448 23.24 16.82 6.11
CA VAL A 448 22.70 18.00 6.77
C VAL A 448 21.18 17.97 6.58
N PRO A 449 20.35 17.93 7.64
CA PRO A 449 18.91 18.03 7.49
C PRO A 449 18.59 19.42 6.97
N GLN A 450 18.18 19.52 5.71
CA GLN A 450 17.87 20.82 5.09
C GLN A 450 16.64 21.50 5.73
N ALA A 451 15.88 20.78 6.56
CA ALA A 451 14.80 21.31 7.37
C ALA A 451 15.25 21.96 8.70
N SER A 452 16.46 21.69 9.22
CA SER A 452 16.84 22.12 10.59
C SER A 452 17.75 23.35 10.66
N SER A 453 18.49 23.69 9.59
CA SER A 453 19.53 24.74 9.64
C SER A 453 19.06 26.15 9.24
N VAL A 454 17.90 26.29 8.60
CA VAL A 454 17.35 27.62 8.24
C VAL A 454 16.44 28.17 9.35
N LEU A 455 15.84 27.32 10.19
CA LEU A 455 14.98 27.71 11.31
C LEU A 455 15.72 27.72 12.66
N HIS A 456 16.74 28.57 12.78
CA HIS A 456 17.23 29.01 14.09
C HIS A 456 16.23 29.89 14.86
N ARG A 457 15.01 30.09 14.33
CA ARG A 457 13.83 30.45 15.10
C ARG A 457 12.90 29.24 15.12
N THR A 458 12.75 28.64 16.31
CA THR A 458 11.83 27.53 16.69
C THR A 458 11.95 26.22 15.88
N PRO A 459 12.72 25.22 16.37
CA PRO A 459 12.96 23.94 15.67
C PRO A 459 11.78 22.95 15.63
N ASN A 460 10.61 23.31 16.17
CA ASN A 460 9.44 22.41 16.32
C ASN A 460 8.25 22.73 15.39
N ILE A 461 8.41 23.70 14.47
CA ILE A 461 7.33 24.17 13.57
C ILE A 461 7.21 23.36 12.27
N ILE A 462 8.30 22.78 11.76
CA ILE A 462 8.25 21.98 10.53
C ILE A 462 7.99 20.50 10.83
N ASN A 463 7.00 19.94 10.12
CA ASN A 463 6.69 18.52 10.04
C ASN A 463 6.30 18.14 8.59
N PRO A 464 6.10 16.84 8.25
CA PRO A 464 5.75 16.43 6.90
C PRO A 464 4.48 17.10 6.32
N ALA A 465 3.46 17.33 7.15
CA ALA A 465 2.26 18.05 6.71
C ALA A 465 2.54 19.53 6.44
N SER A 466 3.24 20.25 7.32
CA SER A 466 3.55 21.66 7.13
C SER A 466 4.37 21.90 5.86
N LEU A 467 5.28 20.99 5.54
CA LEU A 467 6.05 21.02 4.29
C LEU A 467 5.15 20.73 3.08
N LYS A 468 4.27 19.73 3.14
CA LYS A 468 3.27 19.45 2.10
C LYS A 468 2.36 20.67 1.87
N GLN A 469 1.78 21.24 2.93
CA GLN A 469 0.97 22.46 2.89
C GLN A 469 1.72 23.64 2.24
N THR A 470 2.97 23.86 2.64
CA THR A 470 3.83 24.91 2.09
C THR A 470 4.04 24.71 0.58
N LEU A 471 4.34 23.50 0.14
CA LEU A 471 4.54 23.17 -1.28
C LEU A 471 3.24 23.38 -2.08
N LEU A 472 2.10 22.88 -1.60
CA LEU A 472 0.80 23.05 -2.25
C LEU A 472 0.39 24.53 -2.33
N ALA A 473 0.46 25.28 -1.21
CA ALA A 473 0.12 26.71 -1.18
C ALA A 473 1.09 27.60 -1.98
N SER A 474 2.30 27.10 -2.27
CA SER A 474 3.27 27.78 -3.15
C SER A 474 3.04 27.53 -4.64
N ALA A 475 2.34 26.46 -4.99
CA ALA A 475 2.26 25.99 -6.36
C ALA A 475 1.60 27.03 -7.28
N GLN A 476 2.11 27.12 -8.50
CA GLN A 476 1.63 28.03 -9.52
C GLN A 476 0.79 27.28 -10.55
N ARG A 477 -0.50 27.64 -10.65
CA ARG A 477 -1.40 27.03 -11.62
C ARG A 477 -0.92 27.14 -13.06
N ILE A 478 -1.13 26.06 -13.80
CA ILE A 478 -0.95 25.91 -15.23
C ILE A 478 -2.30 26.21 -15.89
N ARG A 479 -2.34 27.22 -16.76
CA ARG A 479 -3.60 27.80 -17.30
C ARG A 479 -4.43 26.87 -18.18
N HIS A 480 -3.80 25.85 -18.77
CA HIS A 480 -4.42 24.99 -19.80
C HIS A 480 -4.53 23.52 -19.37
N ALA A 481 -4.33 23.23 -18.09
CA ALA A 481 -4.52 21.91 -17.50
C ALA A 481 -5.68 21.96 -16.50
N ASN A 482 -6.36 20.84 -16.29
CA ASN A 482 -7.33 20.70 -15.19
C ASN A 482 -6.61 20.34 -13.87
N MET A 483 -7.35 20.31 -12.75
CA MET A 483 -6.78 20.02 -11.43
C MET A 483 -6.31 18.57 -11.25
N PHE A 484 -6.86 17.62 -12.03
CA PHE A 484 -6.43 16.22 -12.00
C PHE A 484 -5.11 16.02 -12.76
N GLU A 485 -4.90 16.76 -13.84
CA GLU A 485 -3.65 16.79 -14.63
C GLU A 485 -2.51 17.53 -13.90
N GLN A 486 -2.80 18.62 -13.17
CA GLN A 486 -1.77 19.49 -12.58
C GLN A 486 -1.64 19.41 -11.05
N GLY A 487 -2.59 18.79 -10.35
CA GLY A 487 -2.73 18.92 -8.91
C GLY A 487 -2.95 20.39 -8.50
N HIS A 488 -2.10 20.90 -7.61
CA HIS A 488 -2.08 22.33 -7.24
C HIS A 488 -1.25 23.20 -8.21
N GLY A 489 -0.58 22.60 -9.19
CA GLY A 489 0.20 23.27 -10.23
C GLY A 489 1.72 23.12 -10.08
N LYS A 490 2.46 23.95 -10.83
CA LYS A 490 3.92 23.91 -10.92
C LYS A 490 4.59 24.36 -9.62
N LEU A 491 5.56 23.58 -9.13
CA LEU A 491 6.38 23.89 -7.97
C LEU A 491 7.05 25.27 -8.08
N ASN A 492 6.93 26.09 -7.03
CA ASN A 492 7.58 27.40 -6.92
C ASN A 492 8.37 27.51 -5.61
N LEU A 493 9.64 27.09 -5.64
CA LEU A 493 10.51 27.03 -4.47
C LEU A 493 10.74 28.39 -3.78
N LEU A 494 10.77 29.50 -4.53
CA LEU A 494 10.92 30.84 -3.96
C LEU A 494 9.69 31.26 -3.16
N ARG A 495 8.48 30.90 -3.64
CA ARG A 495 7.24 31.12 -2.90
C ARG A 495 7.11 30.17 -1.71
N ALA A 496 7.49 28.90 -1.88
CA ALA A 496 7.53 27.91 -0.79
C ALA A 496 8.42 28.39 0.36
N PHE A 497 9.65 28.84 0.05
CA PHE A 497 10.59 29.37 1.03
C PHE A 497 10.03 30.58 1.81
N ARG A 498 9.36 31.51 1.13
CA ARG A 498 8.72 32.67 1.77
C ARG A 498 7.56 32.27 2.69
N ILE A 499 6.71 31.35 2.25
CA ILE A 499 5.62 30.79 3.07
C ILE A 499 6.21 30.10 4.30
N LEU A 500 7.24 29.26 4.13
CA LEU A 500 7.88 28.52 5.21
C LEU A 500 8.49 29.44 6.29
N ASN A 501 9.12 30.54 5.88
CA ASN A 501 9.68 31.55 6.80
C ASN A 501 8.61 32.33 7.61
N GLN A 502 7.34 32.25 7.21
CA GLN A 502 6.20 32.90 7.86
C GLN A 502 5.16 31.88 8.34
N TYR A 503 5.48 30.59 8.30
CA TYR A 503 4.53 29.52 8.53
C TYR A 503 4.17 29.41 10.01
N VAL A 504 2.87 29.44 10.29
CA VAL A 504 2.28 29.14 11.59
C VAL A 504 1.61 27.77 11.49
N PRO A 505 1.82 26.84 12.44
CA PRO A 505 1.15 25.54 12.46
C PRO A 505 -0.38 25.70 12.40
N GLN A 506 -0.99 25.13 11.37
CA GLN A 506 -2.42 25.22 11.10
C GLN A 506 -2.88 24.00 10.29
N ALA A 507 -4.18 23.71 10.31
CA ALA A 507 -4.77 22.79 9.36
C ALA A 507 -5.03 23.48 8.00
N SER A 508 -5.28 22.70 6.95
CA SER A 508 -5.67 23.24 5.64
C SER A 508 -6.42 22.21 4.80
N LEU A 509 -7.20 22.68 3.83
CA LEU A 509 -7.94 21.83 2.89
C LEU A 509 -7.24 21.76 1.52
N SER A 510 -7.35 20.60 0.87
CA SER A 510 -6.85 20.33 -0.47
C SER A 510 -7.92 19.55 -1.27
N PRO A 511 -8.62 20.17 -2.24
CA PRO A 511 -8.50 21.58 -2.64
C PRO A 511 -8.96 22.55 -1.54
N SER A 512 -8.51 23.80 -1.60
CA SER A 512 -8.84 24.83 -0.59
C SER A 512 -10.17 25.54 -0.84
N TYR A 513 -10.83 25.24 -1.95
CA TYR A 513 -12.19 25.67 -2.31
C TYR A 513 -12.73 24.73 -3.41
N ILE A 514 -14.02 24.84 -3.73
CA ILE A 514 -14.66 24.14 -4.85
C ILE A 514 -15.38 25.19 -5.73
N ASP A 515 -15.02 25.31 -7.00
CA ASP A 515 -15.69 26.23 -7.94
C ASP A 515 -15.99 25.54 -9.28
N PHE A 516 -17.21 24.99 -9.40
CA PHE A 516 -17.69 24.39 -10.65
C PHE A 516 -18.04 25.44 -11.73
N THR A 517 -17.59 26.69 -11.61
CA THR A 517 -17.62 27.69 -12.68
C THR A 517 -16.24 27.98 -13.28
N GLU A 518 -15.15 27.45 -12.71
CA GLU A 518 -13.78 27.65 -13.21
C GLU A 518 -13.32 26.53 -14.16
N CYS A 519 -13.57 26.69 -15.47
CA CYS A 519 -12.97 25.84 -16.51
C CYS A 519 -11.61 26.39 -17.02
N PRO A 520 -10.65 25.52 -17.38
CA PRO A 520 -10.68 24.05 -17.32
C PRO A 520 -10.32 23.48 -15.94
N TYR A 521 -10.03 24.32 -14.93
CA TYR A 521 -9.43 23.85 -13.68
C TYR A 521 -10.29 22.82 -12.93
N PHE A 522 -11.60 23.04 -12.79
CA PHE A 522 -12.56 22.08 -12.21
C PHE A 522 -13.24 21.18 -13.27
N TRP A 523 -12.61 20.91 -14.41
CA TRP A 523 -13.08 19.87 -15.32
C TRP A 523 -13.03 18.49 -14.62
N PRO A 524 -14.05 17.61 -14.76
CA PRO A 524 -15.21 17.72 -15.65
C PRO A 524 -16.39 18.53 -15.08
N TYR A 525 -16.46 18.71 -13.75
CA TYR A 525 -17.59 19.37 -13.06
C TYR A 525 -17.98 20.74 -13.65
N CYS A 526 -16.99 21.51 -14.10
CA CYS A 526 -17.23 22.84 -14.67
C CYS A 526 -17.98 22.84 -16.02
N LEU A 527 -18.04 21.70 -16.74
CA LEU A 527 -18.79 21.55 -17.99
C LEU A 527 -20.23 21.07 -17.79
N GLN A 528 -20.60 20.60 -16.60
CA GLN A 528 -21.95 20.11 -16.30
C GLN A 528 -22.52 20.79 -15.05
N PRO A 529 -23.42 21.78 -15.21
CA PRO A 529 -24.11 22.40 -14.08
C PRO A 529 -25.01 21.37 -13.37
N LEU A 530 -25.27 21.64 -12.08
CA LEU A 530 -26.17 20.84 -11.25
C LEU A 530 -27.64 21.14 -11.58
N TYR A 531 -28.52 20.19 -11.29
CA TYR A 531 -29.97 20.35 -11.44
C TYR A 531 -30.73 19.40 -10.51
N TYR A 532 -31.99 19.70 -10.22
CA TYR A 532 -32.85 18.80 -9.43
C TYR A 532 -33.05 17.45 -10.15
N SER A 533 -33.04 16.36 -9.37
CA SER A 533 -33.08 14.96 -9.80
C SER A 533 -31.82 14.41 -10.51
N ALA A 534 -30.72 15.16 -10.54
CA ALA A 534 -29.41 14.61 -10.85
C ALA A 534 -28.92 13.66 -9.73
N MET A 535 -28.02 12.74 -10.06
CA MET A 535 -27.24 11.98 -9.10
C MET A 535 -26.35 12.90 -8.24
N PRO A 536 -26.11 12.58 -6.96
CA PRO A 536 -25.24 13.39 -6.11
C PRO A 536 -23.82 13.47 -6.66
N ILE A 537 -23.26 14.67 -6.75
CA ILE A 537 -21.83 14.83 -7.05
C ILE A 537 -21.06 14.76 -5.73
N ILE A 538 -20.11 13.82 -5.65
CA ILE A 538 -19.23 13.65 -4.49
C ILE A 538 -17.87 14.28 -4.78
N VAL A 539 -17.41 15.15 -3.89
CA VAL A 539 -16.06 15.74 -3.92
C VAL A 539 -15.32 15.38 -2.64
N ASN A 540 -14.18 14.70 -2.79
CA ASN A 540 -13.30 14.34 -1.67
C ASN A 540 -12.24 15.42 -1.45
N VAL A 541 -12.25 16.02 -0.27
CA VAL A 541 -11.29 17.04 0.17
C VAL A 541 -10.32 16.42 1.17
N THR A 542 -9.02 16.51 0.90
CA THR A 542 -7.99 16.10 1.86
C THR A 542 -7.85 17.16 2.94
N ILE A 543 -7.94 16.74 4.20
CA ILE A 543 -7.58 17.53 5.36
C ILE A 543 -6.08 17.29 5.63
N LEU A 544 -5.28 18.35 5.73
CA LEU A 544 -3.89 18.30 6.16
C LEU A 544 -3.74 18.98 7.52
N ASN A 545 -3.17 18.29 8.50
CA ASN A 545 -2.91 18.84 9.84
C ASN A 545 -1.44 19.23 10.00
N GLY A 546 -1.15 20.53 9.93
CA GLY A 546 0.19 21.05 10.17
C GLY A 546 0.54 21.27 11.65
N MET A 547 -0.41 21.09 12.57
CA MET A 547 -0.24 21.36 14.01
C MET A 547 0.53 20.22 14.71
N ASP A 548 0.03 18.98 14.62
CA ASP A 548 0.68 17.79 15.18
C ASP A 548 0.34 16.50 14.42
N VAL A 549 0.99 15.40 14.80
CA VAL A 549 0.81 14.04 14.22
C VAL A 549 -0.65 13.58 14.35
N VAL A 550 -1.30 13.97 15.44
CA VAL A 550 -2.70 13.66 15.72
C VAL A 550 -3.51 14.94 15.64
N GLY A 551 -4.62 14.89 14.90
CA GLY A 551 -5.69 15.87 14.99
C GLY A 551 -7.05 15.20 15.16
N GLU A 552 -8.02 15.93 15.68
CA GLU A 552 -9.41 15.50 15.79
C GLU A 552 -10.31 16.55 15.16
N VAL A 553 -11.30 16.11 14.39
CA VAL A 553 -12.33 16.97 13.81
C VAL A 553 -13.40 17.22 14.87
N VAL A 554 -13.56 18.48 15.28
CA VAL A 554 -14.44 18.86 16.39
C VAL A 554 -15.78 19.35 15.86
N GLY A 555 -16.85 18.66 16.26
CA GLY A 555 -18.20 18.90 15.78
C GLY A 555 -18.47 18.29 14.39
N GLN A 556 -19.55 18.72 13.77
CA GLN A 556 -19.90 18.34 12.39
C GLN A 556 -19.65 19.51 11.43
N PRO A 557 -19.18 19.27 10.19
CA PRO A 557 -19.10 20.31 9.17
C PRO A 557 -20.44 21.01 8.99
N GLN A 558 -20.44 22.35 8.91
CA GLN A 558 -21.66 23.15 8.75
C GLN A 558 -21.66 23.90 7.42
N TRP A 559 -22.78 23.86 6.70
CA TRP A 559 -23.00 24.64 5.48
C TRP A 559 -23.56 26.03 5.80
N HIS A 560 -22.89 27.06 5.30
CA HIS A 560 -23.30 28.47 5.42
C HIS A 560 -23.64 29.03 4.04
N PRO A 561 -24.93 29.02 3.65
CA PRO A 561 -25.38 29.61 2.39
C PRO A 561 -25.16 31.14 2.39
N GLN A 562 -24.68 31.70 1.28
CA GLN A 562 -24.39 33.14 1.18
C GLN A 562 -25.65 34.00 1.02
N ASP A 563 -26.71 33.44 0.43
CA ASP A 563 -28.01 34.09 0.22
C ASP A 563 -29.18 33.10 0.39
N SER A 564 -30.41 33.56 0.16
CA SER A 564 -31.62 32.73 0.25
C SER A 564 -31.69 31.62 -0.81
N TYR A 565 -31.08 31.83 -1.98
CA TYR A 565 -31.08 30.85 -3.07
C TYR A 565 -30.03 29.76 -2.84
N ALA A 566 -28.95 30.06 -2.13
CA ALA A 566 -27.91 29.12 -1.72
C ALA A 566 -28.42 27.98 -0.82
N GLN A 567 -29.62 28.10 -0.25
CA GLN A 567 -30.33 27.01 0.44
C GLN A 567 -30.80 25.89 -0.51
N TYR A 568 -30.82 26.13 -1.83
CA TYR A 568 -31.15 25.10 -2.81
C TYR A 568 -30.03 24.09 -3.05
N LEU A 569 -28.80 24.38 -2.61
CA LEU A 569 -27.71 23.42 -2.58
C LEU A 569 -27.76 22.67 -1.24
N GLU A 570 -28.11 21.39 -1.32
CA GLU A 570 -28.07 20.47 -0.20
C GLU A 570 -26.69 19.80 -0.14
N LEU A 571 -26.08 19.81 1.05
CA LEU A 571 -24.78 19.18 1.29
C LEU A 571 -24.92 18.11 2.38
N SER A 572 -24.37 16.92 2.13
CA SER A 572 -24.13 15.90 3.13
C SER A 572 -22.64 15.58 3.24
N PHE A 573 -22.21 15.20 4.44
CA PHE A 573 -20.79 15.10 4.79
C PHE A 573 -20.44 13.74 5.39
N GLU A 574 -19.31 13.19 4.98
CA GLU A 574 -18.63 12.06 5.62
C GLU A 574 -17.16 12.43 5.82
N PHE A 575 -16.59 12.16 6.99
CA PHE A 575 -15.25 12.66 7.33
C PHE A 575 -14.53 11.78 8.35
N SER A 576 -13.20 11.82 8.29
CA SER A 576 -12.34 11.19 9.30
C SER A 576 -12.43 11.94 10.62
N SER A 577 -12.93 11.30 11.67
CA SER A 577 -12.98 11.88 13.03
C SER A 577 -11.57 12.16 13.58
N LYS A 578 -10.60 11.28 13.32
CA LYS A 578 -9.19 11.44 13.66
C LYS A 578 -8.31 11.57 12.42
N LEU A 579 -7.33 12.46 12.51
CA LEU A 579 -6.31 12.71 11.50
C LEU A 579 -5.01 12.06 12.00
N TRP A 580 -4.50 11.05 11.29
CA TRP A 580 -3.24 10.38 11.60
C TRP A 580 -2.63 9.76 10.33
N PRO A 581 -1.30 9.78 10.14
CA PRO A 581 -0.30 10.44 10.99
C PRO A 581 -0.17 11.94 10.73
N TRP A 582 -0.87 12.51 9.73
CA TRP A 582 -0.85 13.96 9.43
C TRP A 582 -2.06 14.47 8.63
N SER A 583 -3.01 13.59 8.29
CA SER A 583 -4.07 13.91 7.33
C SER A 583 -5.34 13.09 7.56
N GLY A 584 -6.41 13.52 6.92
CA GLY A 584 -7.68 12.82 6.85
C GLY A 584 -8.50 13.31 5.65
N TYR A 585 -9.80 13.06 5.66
CA TYR A 585 -10.68 13.39 4.53
C TYR A 585 -12.00 14.04 5.00
N LEU A 586 -12.58 14.83 4.10
CA LEU A 586 -13.94 15.33 4.12
C LEU A 586 -14.55 15.06 2.74
N ALA A 587 -15.44 14.09 2.64
CA ALA A 587 -16.27 13.84 1.48
C ALA A 587 -17.52 14.73 1.56
N ILE A 588 -17.84 15.39 0.45
CA ILE A 588 -18.99 16.30 0.34
C ILE A 588 -19.86 15.80 -0.81
N SER A 589 -21.06 15.33 -0.49
CA SER A 589 -22.09 14.95 -1.45
C SER A 589 -23.03 16.14 -1.69
N MET A 590 -23.21 16.52 -2.95
CA MET A 590 -23.98 17.70 -3.37
C MET A 590 -25.25 17.29 -4.12
N THR A 591 -26.42 17.71 -3.63
CA THR A 591 -27.72 17.56 -4.30
C THR A 591 -28.44 18.90 -4.42
N ILE A 592 -29.44 18.96 -5.31
CA ILE A 592 -30.25 20.16 -5.51
C ILE A 592 -31.65 19.95 -4.95
N HIS A 593 -32.10 20.85 -4.08
CA HIS A 593 -33.42 20.82 -3.46
C HIS A 593 -34.55 20.95 -4.49
N ARG A 594 -35.69 20.28 -4.27
CA ARG A 594 -36.81 20.19 -5.21
C ARG A 594 -37.34 21.54 -5.71
N ASN A 595 -37.38 22.54 -4.85
CA ASN A 595 -37.87 23.90 -5.19
C ASN A 595 -37.03 24.61 -6.25
N ALA A 596 -35.83 24.10 -6.59
CA ALA A 596 -34.95 24.65 -7.62
C ALA A 596 -35.07 23.93 -8.98
N SER A 597 -36.12 23.12 -9.20
CA SER A 597 -36.32 22.40 -10.47
C SER A 597 -36.43 23.29 -11.71
N GLU A 598 -36.84 24.55 -11.52
CA GLU A 598 -36.94 25.58 -12.58
C GLU A 598 -35.96 26.75 -12.38
N PHE A 599 -35.04 26.64 -11.43
CA PHE A 599 -34.10 27.71 -11.10
C PHE A 599 -32.87 27.69 -12.01
N GLU A 600 -32.47 28.85 -12.54
CA GLU A 600 -31.15 29.04 -13.14
C GLU A 600 -30.36 30.08 -12.34
N GLY A 601 -29.11 29.77 -11.99
CA GLY A 601 -28.26 30.70 -11.28
C GLY A 601 -26.91 30.12 -10.86
N ILE A 602 -26.16 30.93 -10.12
CA ILE A 602 -24.91 30.51 -9.47
C ILE A 602 -25.14 30.61 -7.96
N ILE A 603 -24.95 29.49 -7.25
CA ILE A 603 -24.98 29.44 -5.79
C ILE A 603 -23.56 29.59 -5.24
N GLN A 604 -23.46 30.31 -4.13
CA GLN A 604 -22.25 30.51 -3.36
C GLN A 604 -22.52 30.29 -1.86
N GLY A 605 -21.50 29.84 -1.15
CA GLY A 605 -21.51 29.67 0.30
C GLY A 605 -20.20 29.05 0.75
N HIS A 606 -20.14 28.61 2.00
CA HIS A 606 -18.95 27.93 2.53
C HIS A 606 -19.27 26.87 3.57
N VAL A 607 -18.42 25.85 3.66
CA VAL A 607 -18.46 24.86 4.73
C VAL A 607 -17.43 25.22 5.80
N THR A 608 -17.83 25.25 7.08
CA THR A 608 -16.89 25.44 8.20
C THR A 608 -16.56 24.11 8.87
N LEU A 609 -15.29 23.92 9.23
CA LEU A 609 -14.78 22.75 9.94
C LEU A 609 -13.76 23.18 11.01
N THR A 610 -13.87 22.68 12.23
CA THR A 610 -12.84 22.89 13.27
C THR A 610 -11.97 21.64 13.40
N ILE A 611 -10.65 21.84 13.49
CA ILE A 611 -9.70 20.78 13.86
C ILE A 611 -8.96 21.21 15.11
N GLU A 612 -8.85 20.29 16.06
CA GLU A 612 -8.07 20.47 17.28
C GLU A 612 -6.91 19.46 17.32
N SER A 613 -5.79 19.84 17.91
CA SER A 613 -4.61 18.99 18.10
C SER A 613 -4.05 19.14 19.51
N PRO A 614 -3.61 18.03 20.13
CA PRO A 614 -3.04 18.06 21.47
C PRO A 614 -1.80 18.95 21.49
N ALA A 615 -1.63 19.74 22.54
CA ALA A 615 -0.49 20.63 22.66
C ALA A 615 0.76 19.86 23.13
N LYS A 616 1.92 20.17 22.54
CA LYS A 616 3.19 19.48 22.83
C LYS A 616 3.72 19.68 24.25
N ASN A 617 3.21 20.66 25.00
CA ASN A 617 3.58 20.94 26.39
C ASN A 617 2.33 20.91 27.29
N SER A 618 2.46 20.32 28.47
CA SER A 618 1.40 20.07 29.46
C SER A 618 0.78 21.32 30.13
N GLU A 619 1.22 22.53 29.75
CA GLU A 619 0.73 23.81 30.26
C GLU A 619 0.16 24.73 29.16
N SER A 620 0.11 24.26 27.90
CA SER A 620 -0.41 25.04 26.76
C SER A 620 -1.77 24.56 26.28
N LEU A 621 -2.63 25.52 25.92
CA LEU A 621 -3.96 25.29 25.35
C LEU A 621 -3.90 24.44 24.08
N VAL A 622 -4.95 23.63 23.86
CA VAL A 622 -5.18 22.85 22.64
C VAL A 622 -5.01 23.72 21.40
N GLN A 623 -4.23 23.25 20.41
CA GLN A 623 -4.08 23.99 19.16
C GLN A 623 -5.33 23.79 18.31
N ARG A 624 -5.98 24.88 17.92
CA ARG A 624 -7.24 24.88 17.18
C ARG A 624 -7.06 25.62 15.86
N SER A 625 -7.56 25.01 14.79
CA SER A 625 -7.59 25.59 13.45
C SER A 625 -9.01 25.48 12.92
N ASP A 626 -9.69 26.62 12.80
CA ASP A 626 -10.98 26.72 12.13
C ASP A 626 -10.74 26.90 10.62
N LEU A 627 -11.40 26.08 9.81
CA LEU A 627 -11.26 26.00 8.36
C LEU A 627 -12.55 26.42 7.67
N ILE A 628 -12.38 27.08 6.52
CA ILE A 628 -13.46 27.54 5.65
C ILE A 628 -13.20 26.97 4.26
N LEU A 629 -14.17 26.25 3.70
CA LEU A 629 -14.18 25.75 2.33
C LEU A 629 -15.24 26.51 1.52
N PRO A 630 -14.87 27.51 0.71
CA PRO A 630 -15.80 28.14 -0.21
C PRO A 630 -16.29 27.14 -1.26
N ILE A 631 -17.60 27.13 -1.53
CA ILE A 631 -18.23 26.32 -2.56
C ILE A 631 -19.02 27.23 -3.49
N ARG A 632 -18.80 27.08 -4.80
CA ARG A 632 -19.51 27.77 -5.86
C ARG A 632 -19.92 26.79 -6.95
N VAL A 633 -21.21 26.80 -7.31
CA VAL A 633 -21.78 25.89 -8.31
C VAL A 633 -22.78 26.63 -9.20
N ARG A 634 -22.90 26.23 -10.47
CA ARG A 634 -23.99 26.67 -11.34
C ARG A 634 -25.13 25.66 -11.27
N ILE A 635 -26.35 26.15 -11.10
CA ILE A 635 -27.59 25.38 -11.20
C ILE A 635 -28.34 25.79 -12.47
N ILE A 636 -28.98 24.82 -13.10
CA ILE A 636 -29.93 25.02 -14.20
C ILE A 636 -31.26 24.31 -13.90
N PRO A 637 -32.35 24.63 -14.62
CA PRO A 637 -33.59 23.86 -14.60
C PRO A 637 -33.32 22.40 -14.99
N THR A 638 -34.11 21.46 -14.45
CA THR A 638 -33.98 20.03 -14.76
C THR A 638 -34.07 19.79 -16.28
N PRO A 639 -33.01 19.25 -16.93
CA PRO A 639 -33.03 19.00 -18.37
C PRO A 639 -34.13 18.02 -18.77
N ILE A 640 -34.68 18.21 -19.97
CA ILE A 640 -35.66 17.28 -20.53
C ILE A 640 -35.09 15.86 -20.60
N ARG A 641 -35.93 14.86 -20.29
CA ARG A 641 -35.56 13.44 -20.20
C ARG A 641 -34.72 12.96 -21.39
N SER A 642 -35.09 13.33 -22.61
CA SER A 642 -34.39 12.93 -23.85
C SER A 642 -32.96 13.44 -23.97
N HIS A 643 -32.56 14.43 -23.17
CA HIS A 643 -31.18 14.96 -23.13
C HIS A 643 -30.37 14.36 -21.96
N ARG A 644 -30.96 13.50 -21.13
CA ARG A 644 -30.28 12.88 -19.98
C ARG A 644 -29.83 11.45 -20.34
N ILE A 645 -28.53 11.25 -20.33
CA ILE A 645 -27.84 9.98 -20.59
C ILE A 645 -27.27 9.48 -19.27
N LEU A 646 -27.50 8.21 -18.97
CA LEU A 646 -26.87 7.51 -17.86
C LEU A 646 -25.73 6.63 -18.42
N TRP A 647 -24.50 6.87 -17.99
CA TRP A 647 -23.33 6.05 -18.30
C TRP A 647 -23.20 4.96 -17.23
N ASP A 648 -23.21 3.70 -17.63
CA ASP A 648 -22.90 2.60 -16.73
C ASP A 648 -21.40 2.54 -16.43
N GLN A 649 -21.04 2.66 -15.15
CA GLN A 649 -19.67 2.49 -14.66
C GLN A 649 -19.60 1.36 -13.63
N TYR A 650 -20.74 0.82 -13.18
CA TYR A 650 -20.80 -0.15 -12.10
C TYR A 650 -20.32 -1.53 -12.56
N HIS A 651 -20.63 -1.89 -13.81
CA HIS A 651 -20.21 -3.15 -14.43
C HIS A 651 -18.89 -3.05 -15.22
N SER A 652 -18.22 -1.88 -15.15
CA SER A 652 -16.93 -1.62 -15.78
C SER A 652 -15.82 -1.67 -14.73
N ILE A 653 -14.85 -2.57 -14.87
CA ILE A 653 -13.86 -2.89 -13.84
C ILE A 653 -12.81 -1.77 -13.72
N GLY A 654 -12.81 -1.09 -12.57
CA GLY A 654 -11.91 0.04 -12.29
C GLY A 654 -10.41 -0.30 -12.21
N TYR A 655 -10.08 -1.53 -11.81
CA TYR A 655 -8.72 -2.08 -11.77
C TYR A 655 -8.82 -3.61 -11.88
N PRO A 656 -8.05 -4.26 -12.79
CA PRO A 656 -8.23 -5.69 -13.08
C PRO A 656 -7.77 -6.58 -11.91
N PRO A 657 -8.64 -7.45 -11.34
CA PRO A 657 -8.23 -8.49 -10.39
C PRO A 657 -7.57 -9.70 -11.07
N GLY A 658 -7.67 -9.80 -12.40
CA GLY A 658 -7.16 -10.90 -13.24
C GLY A 658 -6.59 -10.41 -14.58
N TYR A 659 -6.56 -11.26 -15.60
CA TYR A 659 -6.07 -10.87 -16.93
C TYR A 659 -7.21 -10.29 -17.78
N PHE A 660 -7.24 -8.96 -17.91
CA PHE A 660 -8.11 -8.26 -18.85
C PHE A 660 -7.25 -7.68 -19.99
N PRO A 661 -7.29 -8.28 -21.19
CA PRO A 661 -6.50 -7.83 -22.32
C PRO A 661 -7.08 -6.52 -22.88
N ARG A 662 -6.20 -5.59 -23.24
CA ARG A 662 -6.61 -4.32 -23.86
C ARG A 662 -7.38 -4.52 -25.17
N ASP A 663 -8.36 -3.66 -25.43
CA ASP A 663 -9.14 -3.53 -26.67
C ASP A 663 -8.26 -3.63 -27.93
N ASP A 664 -7.25 -2.75 -28.05
CA ASP A 664 -6.31 -2.80 -29.16
C ASP A 664 -5.25 -3.90 -28.94
N LEU A 665 -5.60 -5.10 -29.38
CA LEU A 665 -4.72 -6.27 -29.50
C LEU A 665 -3.41 -6.04 -30.27
N LYS A 666 -3.22 -4.88 -30.93
CA LYS A 666 -1.94 -4.48 -31.54
C LYS A 666 -0.96 -3.86 -30.52
N GLN A 667 -1.44 -3.40 -29.37
CA GLN A 667 -0.64 -2.72 -28.34
C GLN A 667 0.13 -3.70 -27.44
N LYS A 668 1.24 -4.23 -27.95
CA LYS A 668 2.03 -5.28 -27.28
C LYS A 668 2.87 -4.83 -26.07
N ASN A 669 3.09 -3.53 -25.90
CA ASN A 669 3.96 -2.99 -24.84
C ASN A 669 3.22 -2.79 -23.51
N ASP A 670 1.90 -2.83 -23.53
CA ASP A 670 1.02 -2.56 -22.40
C ASP A 670 -0.29 -3.36 -22.62
N PRO A 671 -0.25 -4.68 -22.34
CA PRO A 671 -1.26 -5.64 -22.81
C PRO A 671 -2.50 -5.73 -21.92
N LEU A 672 -2.52 -5.02 -20.79
CA LEU A 672 -3.60 -5.03 -19.80
C LEU A 672 -4.38 -3.72 -19.90
N ASP A 673 -5.70 -3.75 -19.69
CA ASP A 673 -6.42 -2.51 -19.45
C ASP A 673 -6.38 -2.12 -17.96
N TRP A 674 -5.68 -1.03 -17.67
CA TRP A 674 -5.51 -0.46 -16.32
C TRP A 674 -6.27 0.85 -16.14
N ASN A 675 -6.86 1.40 -17.20
CA ASN A 675 -7.46 2.73 -17.18
C ASN A 675 -8.93 2.70 -16.82
N ALA A 676 -9.59 1.56 -17.09
CA ALA A 676 -11.02 1.37 -17.06
C ALA A 676 -11.79 2.30 -18.00
N ASP A 677 -12.94 1.83 -18.46
CA ASP A 677 -13.72 2.50 -19.50
C ASP A 677 -14.60 3.65 -18.97
N HIS A 678 -13.94 4.60 -18.29
CA HIS A 678 -14.59 5.77 -17.70
C HIS A 678 -14.78 6.90 -18.72
N ILE A 679 -15.97 7.51 -18.67
CA ILE A 679 -16.38 8.66 -19.49
C ILE A 679 -15.50 9.93 -19.36
N HIS A 680 -14.57 9.96 -18.39
CA HIS A 680 -13.65 11.08 -18.17
C HIS A 680 -12.19 10.72 -18.43
N THR A 681 -11.89 9.47 -18.80
CA THR A 681 -10.55 8.98 -19.18
C THR A 681 -10.55 8.61 -20.66
N ASN A 682 -10.71 7.33 -20.99
CA ASN A 682 -10.70 6.76 -22.35
C ASN A 682 -11.71 7.47 -23.26
N PHE A 683 -12.93 7.74 -22.75
CA PHE A 683 -14.01 8.38 -23.51
C PHE A 683 -14.18 9.88 -23.30
N ARG A 684 -13.16 10.58 -22.78
CA ARG A 684 -13.22 12.04 -22.57
C ARG A 684 -13.73 12.82 -23.80
N HIS A 685 -13.32 12.44 -25.01
CA HIS A 685 -13.79 13.09 -26.23
C HIS A 685 -15.28 12.84 -26.53
N VAL A 686 -15.82 11.67 -26.15
CA VAL A 686 -17.25 11.36 -26.25
C VAL A 686 -18.04 12.22 -25.26
N TYR A 687 -17.56 12.36 -24.01
CA TYR A 687 -18.14 13.28 -23.03
C TYR A 687 -18.18 14.72 -23.53
N GLU A 688 -17.04 15.24 -23.99
CA GLU A 688 -16.93 16.60 -24.53
C GLU A 688 -17.88 16.79 -25.72
N HIS A 689 -18.00 15.81 -26.63
CA HIS A 689 -18.92 15.88 -27.76
C HIS A 689 -20.39 15.87 -27.33
N LEU A 690 -20.80 14.96 -26.44
CA LEU A 690 -22.18 14.86 -25.94
C LEU A 690 -22.58 16.12 -25.16
N ARG A 691 -21.69 16.65 -24.31
CA ARG A 691 -21.90 17.93 -23.61
C ARG A 691 -22.08 19.09 -24.58
N ASN A 692 -21.23 19.18 -25.62
CA ASN A 692 -21.35 20.21 -26.66
C ASN A 692 -22.64 20.07 -27.50
N ALA A 693 -23.16 18.86 -27.66
CA ALA A 693 -24.46 18.59 -28.29
C ALA A 693 -25.67 18.83 -27.37
N GLY A 694 -25.45 19.23 -26.11
CA GLY A 694 -26.52 19.57 -25.15
C GLY A 694 -27.07 18.39 -24.34
N TYR A 695 -26.39 17.24 -24.34
CA TYR A 695 -26.71 16.09 -23.50
C TYR A 695 -26.02 16.16 -22.15
N PHE A 696 -26.72 15.79 -21.08
CA PHE A 696 -26.21 15.69 -19.72
C PHE A 696 -25.91 14.22 -19.42
N ILE A 697 -24.70 13.94 -18.95
CA ILE A 697 -24.20 12.58 -18.74
C ILE A 697 -23.96 12.39 -17.25
N GLU A 698 -24.66 11.42 -16.66
CA GLU A 698 -24.55 11.06 -15.24
C GLU A 698 -23.89 9.67 -15.15
N VAL A 699 -23.04 9.44 -14.15
CA VAL A 699 -22.24 8.21 -14.03
C VAL A 699 -22.85 7.30 -12.97
N LEU A 700 -23.34 6.14 -13.39
CA LEU A 700 -23.96 5.13 -12.54
C LEU A 700 -22.89 4.23 -11.92
N GLY A 701 -22.53 4.51 -10.66
CA GLY A 701 -21.68 3.64 -9.84
C GLY A 701 -22.47 2.73 -8.88
N LYS A 702 -23.64 2.23 -9.30
CA LYS A 702 -24.55 1.36 -8.51
C LYS A 702 -25.29 0.37 -9.43
N PRO A 703 -25.74 -0.79 -8.92
CA PRO A 703 -26.51 -1.74 -9.72
C PRO A 703 -27.79 -1.10 -10.26
N TYR A 704 -28.30 -1.63 -11.36
CA TYR A 704 -29.44 -1.06 -12.09
C TYR A 704 -30.69 -0.92 -11.22
N THR A 705 -30.87 -1.82 -10.24
CA THR A 705 -31.97 -1.78 -9.26
C THR A 705 -32.04 -0.45 -8.48
N CYS A 706 -30.95 0.31 -8.38
CA CYS A 706 -30.86 1.54 -7.58
C CYS A 706 -31.23 2.85 -8.31
N PHE A 707 -31.46 2.87 -9.63
CA PHE A 707 -31.84 4.10 -10.36
C PHE A 707 -33.26 4.04 -10.94
N ASP A 708 -33.90 5.21 -11.13
CA ASP A 708 -35.19 5.30 -11.81
C ASP A 708 -35.05 5.79 -13.26
N ALA A 709 -35.33 4.90 -14.23
CA ALA A 709 -35.31 5.22 -15.66
C ALA A 709 -36.41 6.20 -16.12
N SER A 710 -37.36 6.58 -15.26
CA SER A 710 -38.30 7.66 -15.60
C SER A 710 -37.57 9.00 -15.83
N LEU A 711 -36.43 9.19 -15.16
CA LEU A 711 -35.63 10.42 -15.20
C LEU A 711 -34.69 10.54 -16.42
N TYR A 712 -34.32 9.41 -17.04
CA TYR A 712 -33.29 9.31 -18.07
C TYR A 712 -33.86 8.88 -19.42
N GLY A 713 -33.42 9.48 -20.51
CA GLY A 713 -33.82 9.10 -21.87
C GLY A 713 -33.09 7.88 -22.40
N THR A 714 -31.83 7.72 -22.00
CA THR A 714 -30.92 6.68 -22.51
C THR A 714 -30.03 6.13 -21.40
N LEU A 715 -29.91 4.80 -21.31
CA LEU A 715 -28.81 4.10 -20.63
C LEU A 715 -27.76 3.71 -21.66
N LEU A 716 -26.50 3.98 -21.33
CA LEU A 716 -25.32 3.69 -22.12
C LEU A 716 -24.47 2.66 -21.37
N ILE A 717 -24.39 1.44 -21.92
CA ILE A 717 -23.50 0.40 -21.43
C ILE A 717 -22.27 0.41 -22.33
N VAL A 718 -21.07 0.49 -21.75
CA VAL A 718 -19.80 0.54 -22.48
C VAL A 718 -18.83 -0.43 -21.81
N ASP A 719 -18.29 -1.33 -22.63
CA ASP A 719 -17.41 -2.46 -22.28
C ASP A 719 -17.64 -3.03 -20.86
N PRO A 720 -18.77 -3.72 -20.62
CA PRO A 720 -19.05 -4.32 -19.32
C PRO A 720 -18.31 -5.65 -19.19
N GLU A 721 -17.44 -5.79 -18.19
CA GLU A 721 -16.73 -7.05 -17.91
C GLU A 721 -17.39 -7.87 -16.80
N GLU A 722 -18.17 -7.26 -15.90
CA GLU A 722 -18.90 -7.98 -14.84
C GLU A 722 -20.20 -8.69 -15.31
N GLU A 723 -20.72 -9.59 -14.46
CA GLU A 723 -22.02 -10.24 -14.66
C GLU A 723 -23.19 -9.39 -14.13
N PHE A 724 -24.37 -9.54 -14.74
CA PHE A 724 -25.60 -8.83 -14.34
C PHE A 724 -26.51 -9.73 -13.49
N PHE A 725 -27.00 -9.22 -12.36
CA PHE A 725 -27.91 -9.99 -11.49
C PHE A 725 -29.32 -10.15 -12.13
N VAL A 726 -30.02 -11.23 -11.78
CA VAL A 726 -31.34 -11.57 -12.36
C VAL A 726 -32.38 -10.45 -12.13
N GLU A 727 -32.28 -9.78 -10.98
CA GLU A 727 -33.08 -8.62 -10.59
C GLU A 727 -32.83 -7.42 -11.51
N GLU A 728 -31.58 -7.20 -11.93
CA GLU A 728 -31.18 -6.12 -12.85
C GLU A 728 -31.65 -6.38 -14.26
N ILE A 729 -31.49 -7.62 -14.76
CA ILE A 729 -32.01 -8.05 -16.06
C ILE A 729 -33.52 -7.82 -16.12
N SER A 730 -34.24 -8.25 -15.09
CA SER A 730 -35.70 -8.08 -14.96
C SER A 730 -36.11 -6.61 -14.88
N LYS A 731 -35.37 -5.81 -14.10
CA LYS A 731 -35.61 -4.37 -13.96
C LYS A 731 -35.31 -3.59 -15.24
N LEU A 732 -34.25 -3.92 -15.97
CA LEU A 732 -33.88 -3.23 -17.21
C LEU A 732 -34.90 -3.51 -18.31
N HIS A 733 -35.32 -4.77 -18.46
CA HIS A 733 -36.37 -5.16 -19.39
C HIS A 733 -37.69 -4.40 -19.13
N ASN A 734 -38.09 -4.28 -17.85
CA ASN A 734 -39.25 -3.51 -17.42
C ASN A 734 -39.10 -2.00 -17.75
N ASP A 735 -37.96 -1.40 -17.41
CA ASP A 735 -37.71 0.04 -17.65
C ASP A 735 -37.63 0.39 -19.15
N ILE A 736 -37.16 -0.53 -20.01
CA ILE A 736 -37.19 -0.37 -21.47
C ILE A 736 -38.63 -0.40 -21.99
N ILE A 737 -39.39 -1.45 -21.66
CA ILE A 737 -40.75 -1.65 -22.20
C ILE A 737 -41.75 -0.65 -21.63
N ASN A 738 -41.80 -0.51 -20.31
CA ASN A 738 -42.86 0.25 -19.62
C ASN A 738 -42.50 1.71 -19.34
N LYS A 739 -41.21 2.06 -19.24
CA LYS A 739 -40.77 3.46 -19.06
C LYS A 739 -40.15 4.09 -20.32
N SER A 740 -40.10 3.38 -21.45
CA SER A 740 -39.49 3.86 -22.70
C SER A 740 -38.04 4.35 -22.49
N LEU A 741 -37.22 3.59 -21.75
CA LEU A 741 -35.78 3.82 -21.67
C LEU A 741 -35.12 3.36 -22.97
N SER A 742 -34.33 4.24 -23.60
CA SER A 742 -33.48 3.84 -24.72
C SER A 742 -32.26 3.12 -24.18
N LEU A 743 -31.86 2.00 -24.80
CA LEU A 743 -30.62 1.30 -24.46
C LEU A 743 -29.65 1.40 -25.64
N ILE A 744 -28.43 1.85 -25.36
CA ILE A 744 -27.31 1.81 -26.30
C ILE A 744 -26.20 1.00 -25.63
N VAL A 745 -25.65 0.04 -26.37
CA VAL A 745 -24.62 -0.87 -25.88
C VAL A 745 -23.43 -0.81 -26.81
N PHE A 746 -22.28 -0.42 -26.26
CA PHE A 746 -20.96 -0.61 -26.84
C PHE A 746 -20.30 -1.77 -26.09
N ALA A 747 -19.84 -2.75 -26.85
CA ALA A 747 -19.13 -3.91 -26.36
C ALA A 747 -18.07 -4.25 -27.39
N ASP A 748 -16.84 -4.51 -26.95
CA ASP A 748 -15.72 -4.72 -27.85
C ASP A 748 -15.71 -6.16 -28.43
N TRP A 749 -14.54 -6.70 -28.74
CA TRP A 749 -14.40 -8.05 -29.27
C TRP A 749 -14.73 -9.10 -28.19
N TYR A 750 -14.88 -10.34 -28.64
CA TYR A 750 -14.93 -11.51 -27.78
C TYR A 750 -14.69 -12.71 -28.68
N ASN A 751 -13.57 -13.39 -28.48
CA ASN A 751 -13.24 -14.54 -29.31
C ASN A 751 -12.39 -15.54 -28.55
N VAL A 752 -12.98 -16.69 -28.24
CA VAL A 752 -12.35 -17.77 -27.46
C VAL A 752 -11.05 -18.28 -28.12
N SER A 753 -10.94 -18.20 -29.44
CA SER A 753 -9.71 -18.61 -30.16
C SER A 753 -8.60 -17.57 -30.08
N VAL A 754 -8.94 -16.28 -29.98
CA VAL A 754 -7.98 -15.18 -29.72
C VAL A 754 -7.56 -15.19 -28.25
N MET A 755 -8.50 -15.33 -27.31
CA MET A 755 -8.20 -15.41 -25.87
C MET A 755 -7.17 -16.51 -25.55
N ARG A 756 -7.34 -17.71 -26.13
CA ARG A 756 -6.36 -18.82 -26.03
C ARG A 756 -5.00 -18.55 -26.70
N ARG A 757 -4.89 -17.55 -27.57
CA ARG A 757 -3.64 -17.17 -28.26
C ARG A 757 -2.92 -16.00 -27.59
N VAL A 758 -3.64 -15.15 -26.87
CA VAL A 758 -3.06 -14.05 -26.08
C VAL A 758 -2.78 -14.47 -24.63
N GLN A 759 -3.15 -15.69 -24.22
CA GLN A 759 -2.65 -16.30 -22.99
C GLN A 759 -1.11 -16.22 -22.94
N PHE A 760 -0.56 -15.88 -21.78
CA PHE A 760 0.89 -15.87 -21.57
C PHE A 760 1.25 -16.67 -20.32
N PHE A 761 2.48 -17.17 -20.28
CA PHE A 761 3.02 -17.78 -19.07
C PHE A 761 3.67 -16.68 -18.24
N ASP A 762 3.12 -16.39 -17.06
CA ASP A 762 3.79 -15.49 -16.12
C ASP A 762 4.88 -16.27 -15.39
N GLU A 763 6.12 -15.91 -15.64
CA GLU A 763 7.28 -16.51 -14.98
C GLU A 763 7.30 -16.22 -13.46
N ASN A 764 6.60 -15.16 -13.00
CA ASN A 764 6.53 -14.78 -11.59
C ASN A 764 5.58 -15.68 -10.79
N THR A 765 4.33 -15.87 -11.24
CA THR A 765 3.39 -16.83 -10.60
C THR A 765 3.55 -18.28 -11.06
N ARG A 766 4.31 -18.53 -12.14
CA ARG A 766 4.46 -19.84 -12.82
C ARG A 766 3.13 -20.44 -13.31
N GLN A 767 2.19 -19.57 -13.67
CA GLN A 767 0.87 -19.97 -14.17
C GLN A 767 0.65 -19.43 -15.58
N TRP A 768 -0.18 -20.13 -16.34
CA TRP A 768 -0.72 -19.59 -17.58
C TRP A 768 -1.82 -18.60 -17.24
N TRP A 769 -1.55 -17.32 -17.47
CA TRP A 769 -2.55 -16.27 -17.39
C TRP A 769 -3.41 -16.35 -18.65
N LEU A 770 -4.67 -16.71 -18.46
CA LEU A 770 -5.72 -16.75 -19.47
C LEU A 770 -6.57 -15.47 -19.31
N PRO A 771 -6.94 -14.79 -20.40
CA PRO A 771 -7.90 -13.70 -20.33
C PRO A 771 -9.20 -14.15 -19.67
N GLU A 772 -9.72 -13.38 -18.71
CA GLU A 772 -11.04 -13.65 -18.13
C GLU A 772 -12.14 -13.36 -19.16
N THR A 773 -12.01 -12.23 -19.86
CA THR A 773 -12.86 -11.81 -20.97
C THR A 773 -12.01 -11.43 -22.20
N GLY A 774 -12.63 -10.95 -23.27
CA GLY A 774 -11.94 -10.47 -24.47
C GLY A 774 -12.16 -8.98 -24.72
N GLY A 775 -12.10 -8.15 -23.68
CA GLY A 775 -12.87 -6.90 -23.61
C GLY A 775 -14.21 -7.20 -22.92
N ALA A 776 -15.33 -6.73 -23.47
CA ALA A 776 -16.66 -7.02 -22.94
C ALA A 776 -16.94 -8.51 -22.64
N ASN A 777 -17.66 -8.74 -21.54
CA ASN A 777 -18.26 -10.02 -21.17
C ASN A 777 -19.52 -10.28 -22.00
N LEU A 778 -19.35 -10.62 -23.29
CA LEU A 778 -20.47 -10.94 -24.18
C LEU A 778 -21.39 -12.07 -23.67
N PRO A 779 -20.94 -13.11 -22.94
CA PRO A 779 -21.84 -14.06 -22.28
C PRO A 779 -22.80 -13.41 -21.29
N ALA A 780 -22.31 -12.55 -20.38
CA ALA A 780 -23.14 -11.80 -19.44
C ALA A 780 -24.08 -10.83 -20.17
N LEU A 781 -23.57 -10.10 -21.15
CA LEU A 781 -24.35 -9.17 -21.97
C LEU A 781 -25.45 -9.88 -22.78
N ASN A 782 -25.17 -11.09 -23.28
CA ASN A 782 -26.17 -11.93 -23.93
C ASN A 782 -27.25 -12.38 -22.94
N ASN A 783 -26.92 -12.70 -21.69
CA ASN A 783 -27.92 -12.99 -20.66
C ASN A 783 -28.79 -11.76 -20.35
N LEU A 784 -28.19 -10.57 -20.26
CA LEU A 784 -28.90 -9.29 -20.06
C LEU A 784 -29.88 -8.97 -21.19
N LEU A 785 -29.48 -9.20 -22.44
CA LEU A 785 -30.26 -8.83 -23.63
C LEU A 785 -31.20 -9.93 -24.15
N LYS A 786 -31.07 -11.16 -23.66
CA LYS A 786 -31.93 -12.31 -24.01
C LYS A 786 -33.44 -12.02 -23.88
N PRO A 787 -33.96 -11.32 -22.85
CA PRO A 787 -35.38 -10.95 -22.78
C PRO A 787 -35.85 -10.01 -23.90
N LEU A 788 -34.92 -9.28 -24.54
CA LEU A 788 -35.19 -8.40 -25.68
C LEU A 788 -35.04 -9.12 -27.03
N GLY A 789 -34.68 -10.40 -27.03
CA GLY A 789 -34.42 -11.18 -28.25
C GLY A 789 -33.13 -10.81 -28.96
N ILE A 790 -32.20 -10.13 -28.29
CA ILE A 790 -30.93 -9.67 -28.86
C ILE A 790 -29.79 -10.54 -28.32
N ALA A 791 -28.84 -10.89 -29.18
CA ALA A 791 -27.58 -11.53 -28.83
C ALA A 791 -26.42 -11.04 -29.72
N PHE A 792 -25.20 -11.21 -29.22
CA PHE A 792 -23.94 -11.05 -29.90
C PHE A 792 -23.29 -12.42 -30.15
N GLY A 793 -22.43 -12.49 -31.17
CA GLY A 793 -21.65 -13.68 -31.51
C GLY A 793 -20.24 -13.65 -30.93
N ASP A 794 -19.46 -14.67 -31.27
CA ASP A 794 -18.05 -14.86 -30.89
C ASP A 794 -17.08 -14.70 -32.09
N THR A 795 -17.60 -14.27 -33.25
CA THR A 795 -16.86 -14.21 -34.52
C THR A 795 -16.48 -12.77 -34.86
N VAL A 796 -15.20 -12.42 -34.72
CA VAL A 796 -14.70 -11.13 -35.23
C VAL A 796 -14.83 -11.11 -36.76
N LEU A 797 -15.70 -10.25 -37.25
CA LEU A 797 -15.89 -9.96 -38.67
C LEU A 797 -15.28 -8.60 -39.00
N GLU A 798 -14.58 -8.52 -40.12
CA GLU A 798 -14.08 -7.28 -40.69
C GLU A 798 -14.79 -6.96 -42.01
N GLY A 799 -14.99 -5.67 -42.30
CA GLY A 799 -15.64 -5.24 -43.53
C GLY A 799 -16.03 -3.77 -43.52
N ASN A 800 -16.82 -3.38 -44.52
CA ASN A 800 -17.45 -2.05 -44.61
C ASN A 800 -18.98 -2.20 -44.53
N PHE A 801 -19.65 -1.23 -43.92
CA PHE A 801 -21.10 -1.08 -44.01
C PHE A 801 -21.48 0.39 -44.24
N ASP A 802 -22.60 0.63 -44.94
CA ASP A 802 -23.06 1.98 -45.23
C ASP A 802 -24.10 2.44 -44.20
N LEU A 803 -23.82 3.55 -43.51
CA LEU A 803 -24.74 4.20 -42.58
C LEU A 803 -25.21 5.53 -43.16
N GLY A 804 -26.27 5.48 -43.98
CA GLY A 804 -26.76 6.65 -44.71
C GLY A 804 -25.88 6.97 -45.91
N GLU A 805 -25.10 8.04 -45.83
CA GLU A 805 -24.17 8.47 -46.91
C GLU A 805 -22.69 8.15 -46.59
N HIS A 806 -22.40 7.55 -45.43
CA HIS A 806 -21.03 7.22 -45.00
C HIS A 806 -20.79 5.71 -45.00
N THR A 807 -19.78 5.28 -45.75
CA THR A 807 -19.23 3.92 -45.65
C THR A 807 -18.27 3.86 -44.45
N ILE A 808 -18.57 3.01 -43.48
CA ILE A 808 -17.81 2.85 -42.23
C ILE A 808 -17.15 1.46 -42.23
N TYR A 809 -15.84 1.44 -42.01
CA TYR A 809 -15.10 0.19 -41.77
C TYR A 809 -15.33 -0.30 -40.35
N TYR A 810 -15.52 -1.61 -40.18
CA TYR A 810 -15.66 -2.26 -38.88
C TYR A 810 -14.75 -3.48 -38.77
N ALA A 811 -14.32 -3.79 -37.56
CA ALA A 811 -13.71 -5.05 -37.15
C ALA A 811 -14.33 -5.41 -35.78
N SER A 812 -15.36 -6.26 -35.75
CA SER A 812 -16.20 -6.47 -34.56
C SER A 812 -16.83 -7.87 -34.50
N GLY A 813 -17.06 -8.38 -33.29
CA GLY A 813 -17.44 -9.75 -32.94
C GLY A 813 -18.80 -10.30 -33.42
N LYS A 814 -19.51 -9.64 -34.36
CA LYS A 814 -20.96 -9.89 -34.54
C LYS A 814 -21.36 -10.63 -35.82
N LYS A 815 -21.89 -11.84 -35.65
CA LYS A 815 -22.63 -12.58 -36.68
C LYS A 815 -23.97 -11.92 -36.98
N ASN A 816 -24.21 -11.52 -38.23
CA ASN A 816 -25.50 -10.97 -38.67
C ASN A 816 -26.61 -12.04 -38.65
N SER A 817 -27.49 -12.00 -37.64
CA SER A 817 -28.89 -12.42 -37.80
C SER A 817 -29.68 -11.24 -38.36
N LEU A 818 -29.72 -11.13 -39.70
CA LEU A 818 -30.48 -10.09 -40.40
C LEU A 818 -31.99 -10.35 -40.27
N ASN A 819 -32.58 -10.05 -39.11
CA ASN A 819 -34.03 -10.10 -38.88
C ASN A 819 -34.50 -9.41 -37.57
N LEU A 820 -34.18 -8.12 -37.36
CA LEU A 820 -35.03 -7.26 -36.51
C LEU A 820 -34.90 -5.74 -36.75
N PHE A 821 -34.98 -5.27 -38.01
CA PHE A 821 -35.17 -3.84 -38.31
C PHE A 821 -36.62 -3.54 -38.70
N ARG A 822 -37.57 -3.79 -37.78
CA ARG A 822 -39.00 -3.43 -37.98
C ARG A 822 -39.87 -3.34 -36.73
N CYS A 823 -39.41 -2.62 -35.69
CA CYS A 823 -40.31 -2.14 -34.62
C CYS A 823 -39.81 -0.81 -34.02
N LEU A 824 -40.03 0.30 -34.74
CA LEU A 824 -40.37 1.64 -34.22
C LEU A 824 -40.57 2.64 -35.37
N ASN A 825 -41.24 2.21 -36.45
CA ASN A 825 -41.61 3.09 -37.55
C ASN A 825 -43.02 3.65 -37.33
N SER A 826 -43.19 4.44 -36.27
CA SER A 826 -44.30 5.39 -36.12
C SER A 826 -43.92 6.47 -35.10
N LYS A 827 -44.31 7.74 -35.37
CA LYS A 827 -44.00 8.95 -34.56
C LYS A 827 -42.55 9.49 -34.59
N PHE A 828 -41.95 9.56 -35.78
CA PHE A 828 -41.04 10.66 -36.13
C PHE A 828 -41.60 11.45 -37.34
N HIS A 829 -42.75 12.09 -37.11
CA HIS A 829 -43.37 13.02 -38.06
C HIS A 829 -43.52 14.38 -37.37
N LEU A 830 -42.40 15.10 -37.27
CA LEU A 830 -42.31 16.53 -36.91
C LEU A 830 -40.81 16.91 -36.97
N PHE A 831 -40.33 17.21 -38.17
CA PHE A 831 -39.22 18.15 -38.50
C PHE A 831 -38.88 18.00 -39.99
N GLU A 832 -39.85 18.30 -40.85
CA GLU A 832 -39.63 18.46 -42.28
C GLU A 832 -40.14 19.84 -42.70
N LYS A 833 -39.27 20.84 -42.61
CA LYS A 833 -39.38 22.10 -43.37
C LYS A 833 -38.04 22.82 -43.45
N GLU A 834 -37.83 23.44 -44.60
CA GLU A 834 -36.77 24.41 -44.92
C GLU A 834 -35.34 23.88 -45.09
N LYS A 835 -35.15 23.22 -46.24
CA LYS A 835 -33.90 23.27 -47.00
C LYS A 835 -33.59 24.72 -47.46
N HIS A 836 -32.29 24.96 -47.67
CA HIS A 836 -31.67 26.06 -48.43
C HIS A 836 -31.49 27.43 -47.73
N ASN A 837 -30.24 27.68 -47.29
CA ASN A 837 -29.41 28.68 -47.97
C ASN A 837 -27.89 28.47 -47.74
N ILE A 838 -27.13 28.46 -48.86
CA ILE A 838 -25.81 29.10 -49.07
C ILE A 838 -24.69 28.78 -48.03
N ARG A 839 -23.73 27.90 -48.32
CA ARG A 839 -22.43 28.16 -49.01
C ARG A 839 -21.55 29.27 -48.39
N LYS A 840 -20.31 28.87 -48.03
CA LYS A 840 -19.11 29.67 -47.65
C LYS A 840 -18.97 30.11 -46.18
N SER A 841 -18.38 29.23 -45.38
CA SER A 841 -17.10 29.48 -44.69
C SER A 841 -16.51 28.15 -44.22
#